data_AF-A0A508A5L5-F1
#
_entry.id   AF-A0A508A5L5-F1
#
_cell.length_a   1.000
_cell.length_b   1.000
_cell.length_c   1.000
_cell.angle_alpha   90.00
_cell.angle_beta   90.00
_cell.angle_gamma   90.00
#
_symmetry.space_group_name_H-M   'P 1'
#
loop_
_entity.id
_entity.type
_entity.pdbx_description
1 polymer ?
#
loop_
_entity_poly.entity_id
_entity_poly.type
_entity_poly.pdbx_seq_one_letter_code
_entity_poly.pdbx_strand_id
1 'polypeptide(L)'
;MNVRRGPARLSSDGPSSPERPEPAGQSPYAAFAVYGALDDVALAALGNRGLLRRGRAELAAGRVESERGPADDGAAPHPAPETLTIRVGRPPIPVTLTAAGPQDARCPCPVAGICLHVLAACLWMREAVNRGGTVEDSGATEVTTGPTPSQVRPRPPEAPAHESGSDPVLEEVLAWEPACVEKSLGAEARRRVQASLAGLDPARLATGTEVTSAPGRLSITWPGAPEVVVIAGLGPRGMIVSGRHSPTANAAWRLQSVIRLFARAGRPWPWPDETTTLSDRQRGALSKVATVIETIVSAGISHAGPRSAADLERLAQVSRLEGLPRLSRLLTSAAGRLRALAEHDDAVDEATVLSALAAAWSLTQALTAVTDPPGPALIGPADTETAETGLLLPLSATWWTTPSGSRGLTIRLWDLDNGRPEAVTTGRAAGVDAAFRYSEDAILLWGASVKNILSGPLRLTGAARRPDGALAPSSRTAVTRRSGEAGYDDVDLEAVAERLQQVGSGPEAARFEAPVARVRLIMVAKDGLGPIDIDEVHQRYLWPVTSTDGHRRLLTMEVGGREMQMVSDVLSRELQVHAITVEGDRPAGVFVREHGRICLLATTFPPSRSASNREYRRLRRRTEQMHSRMRTQAPEKNRTDQTPMRVLAQDVHEALTALAASGTTRPTGMVAHVLRTRARMADDLQLTTLAAALAEVDNRPSPGAVLRACAVVDRLDALTR
;
A
#
# COMPACT_ATOMS: atom_id res chain seq x y z
N MET A 1 30.22 30.41 -45.11
CA MET A 1 30.40 31.09 -46.41
C MET A 1 29.14 30.86 -47.24
N ASN A 2 28.37 31.93 -47.45
CA ASN A 2 27.17 31.98 -48.30
C ASN A 2 27.53 31.66 -49.75
N VAL A 3 26.71 30.88 -50.47
CA VAL A 3 26.29 31.22 -51.84
C VAL A 3 24.88 30.68 -52.13
N ARG A 4 23.92 31.59 -52.27
CA ARG A 4 22.66 31.42 -53.01
C ARG A 4 22.95 31.54 -54.50
N ARG A 5 22.33 30.70 -55.34
CA ARG A 5 21.88 31.07 -56.71
C ARG A 5 20.67 30.22 -57.11
N GLY A 6 19.56 30.88 -57.44
CA GLY A 6 18.61 30.41 -58.46
C GLY A 6 18.57 31.47 -59.58
N PRO A 7 17.56 31.51 -60.46
CA PRO A 7 16.72 30.44 -61.02
C PRO A 7 16.73 30.48 -62.58
N ALA A 8 16.06 29.54 -63.27
CA ALA A 8 15.64 29.74 -64.66
C ALA A 8 14.34 28.95 -64.95
N ARG A 9 13.35 29.66 -65.51
CA ARG A 9 12.11 29.12 -66.10
C ARG A 9 12.25 29.10 -67.63
N LEU A 10 11.52 28.19 -68.29
CA LEU A 10 10.74 28.31 -69.55
C LEU A 10 10.28 26.87 -69.93
N SER A 11 8.96 26.58 -69.94
CA SER A 11 8.05 26.50 -71.12
C SER A 11 8.37 25.32 -72.05
N SER A 12 7.47 24.55 -72.68
CA SER A 12 6.03 24.26 -72.67
C SER A 12 5.82 23.14 -73.72
N ASP A 13 4.77 22.32 -73.58
CA ASP A 13 4.04 21.55 -74.62
C ASP A 13 3.87 20.04 -74.36
N GLY A 14 2.60 19.59 -74.54
CA GLY A 14 1.97 18.34 -74.05
C GLY A 14 2.35 17.03 -74.77
N PRO A 15 1.58 15.92 -74.60
CA PRO A 15 0.15 15.86 -74.95
C PRO A 15 -0.76 15.07 -73.97
N SER A 16 -2.06 15.20 -74.24
CA SER A 16 -3.25 14.60 -73.62
C SER A 16 -3.15 13.09 -73.37
N SER A 17 -3.64 12.63 -72.21
CA SER A 17 -3.76 11.22 -71.82
C SER A 17 -5.19 10.90 -71.36
N PRO A 18 -5.66 9.65 -71.52
CA PRO A 18 -7.07 9.27 -71.60
C PRO A 18 -7.77 9.26 -70.23
N GLU A 19 -9.08 9.48 -70.26
CA GLU A 19 -10.00 9.42 -69.12
C GLU A 19 -9.78 8.13 -68.30
N ARG A 20 -9.38 8.31 -67.05
CA ARG A 20 -9.38 7.27 -66.02
C ARG A 20 -10.78 7.20 -65.39
N PRO A 21 -11.31 6.00 -65.11
CA PRO A 21 -12.60 5.84 -64.44
C PRO A 21 -12.57 6.49 -63.06
N GLU A 22 -13.65 7.19 -62.70
CA GLU A 22 -13.83 7.86 -61.41
C GLU A 22 -13.66 6.89 -60.24
N PRO A 23 -12.92 7.25 -59.17
CA PRO A 23 -12.85 6.43 -57.97
C PRO A 23 -14.19 6.50 -57.23
N ALA A 24 -14.81 5.34 -56.99
CA ALA A 24 -15.94 5.19 -56.09
C ALA A 24 -15.70 5.95 -54.78
N GLY A 25 -16.58 6.89 -54.45
CA GLY A 25 -16.42 7.81 -53.32
C GLY A 25 -16.20 7.06 -52.00
N GLN A 26 -15.05 7.29 -51.36
CA GLN A 26 -14.80 6.79 -50.00
C GLN A 26 -15.72 7.51 -49.02
N SER A 27 -16.41 6.75 -48.15
CA SER A 27 -17.25 7.31 -47.10
C SER A 27 -16.49 8.37 -46.28
N PRO A 28 -17.09 9.55 -46.02
CA PRO A 28 -16.45 10.62 -45.24
C PRO A 28 -16.13 10.20 -43.78
N TYR A 29 -16.61 9.03 -43.35
CA TYR A 29 -16.40 8.46 -42.03
C TYR A 29 -15.44 7.27 -41.99
N ALA A 30 -14.67 7.02 -43.06
CA ALA A 30 -13.74 5.87 -43.14
C ALA A 30 -12.75 5.79 -41.96
N ALA A 31 -12.26 6.94 -41.47
CA ALA A 31 -11.38 7.02 -40.30
C ALA A 31 -12.03 6.59 -38.97
N PHE A 32 -13.36 6.46 -38.94
CA PHE A 32 -14.16 6.06 -37.77
C PHE A 32 -14.76 4.65 -37.93
N ALA A 33 -14.20 3.81 -38.82
CA ALA A 33 -14.69 2.46 -39.09
C ALA A 33 -14.90 1.59 -37.83
N VAL A 34 -14.07 1.79 -36.79
CA VAL A 34 -14.17 1.09 -35.50
C VAL A 34 -15.53 1.26 -34.80
N TYR A 35 -16.26 2.35 -35.05
CA TYR A 35 -17.60 2.56 -34.49
C TYR A 35 -18.67 1.71 -35.18
N GLY A 36 -18.43 1.26 -36.41
CA GLY A 36 -19.32 0.34 -37.13
C GLY A 36 -19.47 -1.02 -36.42
N ALA A 37 -18.40 -1.46 -35.73
CA ALA A 37 -18.34 -2.71 -34.97
C ALA A 37 -18.94 -2.60 -33.55
N LEU A 38 -19.37 -1.41 -33.10
CA LEU A 38 -20.01 -1.21 -31.79
C LEU A 38 -21.48 -1.68 -31.80
N ASP A 39 -21.69 -2.99 -31.76
CA ASP A 39 -23.03 -3.55 -31.61
C ASP A 39 -23.68 -3.20 -30.26
N ASP A 40 -24.92 -3.64 -30.07
CA ASP A 40 -25.69 -3.32 -28.88
C ASP A 40 -25.10 -3.91 -27.59
N VAL A 41 -24.37 -5.02 -27.69
CA VAL A 41 -23.66 -5.64 -26.56
C VAL A 41 -22.47 -4.76 -26.17
N ALA A 42 -21.68 -4.32 -27.14
CA ALA A 42 -20.55 -3.41 -26.91
C ALA A 42 -20.98 -2.08 -26.29
N LEU A 43 -22.05 -1.47 -26.82
CA LEU A 43 -22.58 -0.21 -26.28
C LEU A 43 -23.21 -0.36 -24.90
N ALA A 44 -23.82 -1.53 -24.61
CA ALA A 44 -24.32 -1.83 -23.28
C ALA A 44 -23.18 -2.03 -22.28
N ALA A 45 -22.09 -2.71 -22.68
CA ALA A 45 -20.89 -2.88 -21.86
C ALA A 45 -20.17 -1.54 -21.60
N LEU A 46 -20.14 -0.64 -22.60
CA LEU A 46 -19.52 0.68 -22.50
C LEU A 46 -20.23 1.59 -21.48
N GLY A 47 -21.55 1.46 -21.35
CA GLY A 47 -22.34 2.24 -20.39
C GLY A 47 -23.25 1.37 -19.53
N ASN A 48 -24.49 1.19 -19.98
CA ASN A 48 -25.45 0.20 -19.50
C ASN A 48 -26.67 0.19 -20.43
N ARG A 49 -27.51 -0.85 -20.33
CA ARG A 49 -28.74 -0.99 -21.13
C ARG A 49 -29.69 0.22 -21.00
N GLY A 50 -29.79 0.82 -19.81
CA GLY A 50 -30.66 1.98 -19.55
C GLY A 50 -30.19 3.26 -20.26
N LEU A 51 -28.88 3.52 -20.27
CA LEU A 51 -28.29 4.63 -21.02
C LEU A 51 -28.38 4.40 -22.53
N LEU A 52 -28.11 3.18 -23.00
CA LEU A 52 -28.23 2.83 -24.41
C LEU A 52 -29.65 3.07 -24.94
N ARG A 53 -30.67 2.65 -24.19
CA ARG A 53 -32.08 2.91 -24.53
C ARG A 53 -32.38 4.41 -24.65
N ARG A 54 -31.85 5.23 -23.73
CA ARG A 54 -32.02 6.69 -23.77
C ARG A 54 -31.26 7.33 -24.93
N GLY A 55 -30.06 6.87 -25.23
CA GLY A 55 -29.29 7.33 -26.39
C GLY A 55 -30.00 7.06 -27.71
N ARG A 56 -30.62 5.87 -27.86
CA ARG A 56 -31.47 5.58 -29.02
C ARG A 56 -32.69 6.49 -29.12
N ALA A 57 -33.30 6.82 -27.99
CA ALA A 57 -34.44 7.74 -27.97
C ALA A 57 -34.05 9.16 -28.45
N GLU A 58 -32.83 9.62 -28.14
CA GLU A 58 -32.31 10.88 -28.70
C GLU A 58 -32.07 10.79 -30.21
N LEU A 59 -31.47 9.70 -30.67
CA LEU A 59 -31.20 9.46 -32.10
C LEU A 59 -32.48 9.35 -32.92
N ALA A 60 -33.44 8.54 -32.46
CA ALA A 60 -34.75 8.35 -33.10
C ALA A 60 -35.60 9.63 -33.11
N ALA A 61 -35.37 10.54 -32.15
CA ALA A 61 -36.06 11.81 -32.11
C ALA A 61 -35.39 12.91 -32.95
N GLY A 62 -34.37 12.57 -33.76
CA GLY A 62 -33.65 13.52 -34.62
C GLY A 62 -32.89 14.57 -33.82
N ARG A 63 -32.44 14.24 -32.60
CA ARG A 63 -31.68 15.15 -31.72
C ARG A 63 -30.18 14.85 -31.72
N VAL A 64 -29.68 14.17 -32.75
CA VAL A 64 -28.27 13.82 -32.90
C VAL A 64 -27.81 14.14 -34.31
N GLU A 65 -26.86 15.05 -34.45
CA GLU A 65 -26.39 15.55 -35.75
C GLU A 65 -24.88 15.79 -35.76
N SER A 66 -24.25 15.57 -36.91
CA SER A 66 -22.85 15.95 -37.14
C SER A 66 -22.75 17.45 -37.43
N GLU A 67 -21.71 18.09 -36.91
CA GLU A 67 -21.45 19.52 -37.16
C GLU A 67 -20.98 19.80 -38.60
N ARG A 68 -20.62 18.78 -39.39
CA ARG A 68 -20.31 18.92 -40.82
C ARG A 68 -21.54 18.71 -41.70
N GLY A 69 -21.90 19.74 -42.49
CA GLY A 69 -22.75 19.64 -43.67
C GLY A 69 -22.01 18.98 -44.86
N PRO A 70 -22.72 18.66 -45.97
CA PRO A 70 -22.11 18.08 -47.17
C PRO A 70 -20.96 18.99 -47.66
N ALA A 71 -19.84 18.38 -48.04
CA ALA A 71 -18.69 19.12 -48.55
C ALA A 71 -19.08 19.88 -49.82
N ASP A 72 -18.71 21.17 -49.90
CA ASP A 72 -18.65 21.87 -51.18
C ASP A 72 -17.71 21.11 -52.12
N ASP A 73 -18.23 20.73 -53.28
CA ASP A 73 -17.49 20.21 -54.42
C ASP A 73 -16.44 21.24 -54.85
N GLY A 74 -15.19 21.12 -54.39
CA GLY A 74 -14.11 21.98 -54.87
C GLY A 74 -12.81 22.07 -54.07
N ALA A 75 -12.75 21.56 -52.84
CA ALA A 75 -11.52 21.63 -52.04
C ALA A 75 -10.72 20.32 -52.08
N ALA A 76 -9.43 20.44 -52.44
CA ALA A 76 -8.43 19.37 -52.49
C ALA A 76 -8.49 18.41 -51.27
N PRO A 77 -8.13 17.11 -51.43
CA PRO A 77 -8.27 16.10 -50.39
C PRO A 77 -7.50 16.50 -49.13
N HIS A 78 -8.22 16.96 -48.11
CA HIS A 78 -7.69 17.11 -46.76
C HIS A 78 -7.57 15.73 -46.11
N PRO A 79 -6.51 15.47 -45.31
CA PRO A 79 -6.43 14.24 -44.53
C PRO A 79 -7.68 14.09 -43.66
N ALA A 80 -8.19 12.86 -43.57
CA ALA A 80 -9.38 12.56 -42.79
C ALA A 80 -9.22 13.09 -41.35
N PRO A 81 -10.29 13.61 -40.73
CA PRO A 81 -10.19 14.23 -39.41
C PRO A 81 -9.92 13.18 -38.35
N GLU A 82 -8.95 13.41 -37.47
CA GLU A 82 -8.72 12.54 -36.31
C GLU A 82 -9.86 12.63 -35.28
N THR A 83 -10.68 13.69 -35.35
CA THR A 83 -11.81 13.93 -34.44
C THR A 83 -13.04 14.44 -35.18
N LEU A 84 -14.24 14.06 -34.70
CA LEU A 84 -15.54 14.51 -35.20
C LEU A 84 -16.43 14.97 -34.05
N THR A 85 -17.04 16.15 -34.17
CA THR A 85 -18.02 16.65 -33.20
C THR A 85 -19.44 16.27 -33.60
N ILE A 86 -20.15 15.61 -32.68
CA ILE A 86 -21.56 15.26 -32.78
C ILE A 86 -22.35 16.06 -31.75
N ARG A 87 -23.39 16.78 -32.17
CA ARG A 87 -24.29 17.51 -31.29
C ARG A 87 -25.41 16.58 -30.84
N VAL A 88 -25.61 16.47 -29.52
CA VAL A 88 -26.63 15.57 -28.92
C VAL A 88 -27.58 16.35 -28.00
N GLY A 89 -28.87 16.16 -28.19
CA GLY A 89 -29.93 16.60 -27.28
C GLY A 89 -30.43 18.02 -27.51
N ARG A 90 -31.25 18.52 -26.57
CA ARG A 90 -31.75 19.90 -26.52
C ARG A 90 -31.60 20.46 -25.09
N PRO A 91 -30.79 21.51 -24.87
CA PRO A 91 -29.90 22.16 -25.83
C PRO A 91 -28.79 21.22 -26.34
N PRO A 92 -28.25 21.44 -27.55
CA PRO A 92 -27.28 20.54 -28.16
C PRO A 92 -25.94 20.56 -27.43
N ILE A 93 -25.49 19.40 -26.95
CA ILE A 93 -24.19 19.21 -26.30
C ILE A 93 -23.17 18.68 -27.33
N PRO A 94 -22.03 19.35 -27.53
CA PRO A 94 -21.01 18.91 -28.49
C PRO A 94 -20.18 17.77 -27.89
N VAL A 95 -20.31 16.57 -28.45
CA VAL A 95 -19.53 15.38 -28.11
C VAL A 95 -18.44 15.18 -29.16
N THR A 96 -17.18 15.14 -28.75
CA THR A 96 -16.07 14.86 -29.66
C THR A 96 -15.78 13.36 -29.66
N LEU A 97 -15.93 12.72 -30.82
CA LEU A 97 -15.47 11.36 -31.09
C LEU A 97 -14.09 11.40 -31.74
N THR A 98 -13.27 10.38 -31.49
CA THR A 98 -11.94 10.23 -32.08
C THR A 98 -11.85 8.94 -32.89
N ALA A 99 -10.96 8.88 -33.88
CA ALA A 99 -10.69 7.65 -34.63
C ALA A 99 -10.18 6.49 -33.75
N ALA A 100 -9.61 6.81 -32.57
CA ALA A 100 -9.11 5.82 -31.60
C ALA A 100 -10.22 5.04 -30.87
N GLY A 101 -11.48 5.47 -30.99
CA GLY A 101 -12.64 4.75 -30.44
C GLY A 101 -13.30 5.44 -29.24
N PRO A 102 -14.38 4.84 -28.70
CA PRO A 102 -15.29 5.48 -27.75
C PRO A 102 -14.66 5.80 -26.38
N GLN A 103 -13.55 5.15 -26.01
CA GLN A 103 -12.85 5.41 -24.75
C GLN A 103 -12.19 6.80 -24.70
N ASP A 104 -11.90 7.40 -25.86
CA ASP A 104 -11.28 8.72 -25.98
C ASP A 104 -12.32 9.81 -26.30
N ALA A 105 -13.61 9.46 -26.33
CA ALA A 105 -14.69 10.39 -26.55
C ALA A 105 -14.78 11.41 -25.42
N ARG A 106 -14.97 12.70 -25.77
CA ARG A 106 -15.07 13.80 -24.81
C ARG A 106 -16.45 14.41 -24.86
N CYS A 107 -17.07 14.55 -23.69
CA CYS A 107 -18.34 15.23 -23.53
C CYS A 107 -18.22 16.28 -22.41
N PRO A 108 -18.67 17.53 -22.62
CA PRO A 108 -18.57 18.58 -21.62
C PRO A 108 -19.64 18.47 -20.50
N CYS A 109 -20.46 17.42 -20.49
CA CYS A 109 -21.47 17.23 -19.46
C CYS A 109 -20.83 16.85 -18.10
N PRO A 110 -21.48 17.16 -16.95
CA PRO A 110 -20.91 16.93 -15.62
C PRO A 110 -20.82 15.44 -15.22
N VAL A 111 -21.28 14.51 -16.07
CA VAL A 111 -21.25 13.08 -15.77
C VAL A 111 -19.83 12.56 -15.95
N ALA A 112 -19.27 12.00 -14.88
CA ALA A 112 -17.98 11.31 -14.94
C ALA A 112 -18.11 9.99 -15.72
N GLY A 113 -17.28 9.83 -16.76
CA GLY A 113 -17.22 8.64 -17.62
C GLY A 113 -18.19 8.66 -18.80
N ILE A 114 -18.64 7.48 -19.24
CA ILE A 114 -19.54 7.35 -20.39
C ILE A 114 -20.93 7.84 -20.02
N CYS A 115 -21.38 8.90 -20.70
CA CYS A 115 -22.70 9.49 -20.54
C CYS A 115 -23.65 9.09 -21.69
N LEU A 116 -24.91 9.49 -21.55
CA LEU A 116 -25.93 9.32 -22.59
C LEU A 116 -25.48 9.96 -23.92
N HIS A 117 -24.84 11.15 -23.88
CA HIS A 117 -24.43 11.86 -25.09
C HIS A 117 -23.35 11.11 -25.85
N VAL A 118 -22.37 10.52 -25.15
CA VAL A 118 -21.33 9.69 -25.77
C VAL A 118 -21.96 8.48 -26.46
N LEU A 119 -22.90 7.79 -25.80
CA LEU A 119 -23.59 6.64 -26.42
C LEU A 119 -24.45 7.02 -27.62
N ALA A 120 -25.16 8.15 -27.54
CA ALA A 120 -25.94 8.67 -28.67
C ALA A 120 -25.04 9.06 -29.86
N ALA A 121 -23.89 9.68 -29.60
CA ALA A 121 -22.89 9.99 -30.62
C ALA A 121 -22.28 8.73 -31.25
N CYS A 122 -21.97 7.71 -30.44
CA CYS A 122 -21.47 6.42 -30.95
C CYS A 122 -22.52 5.71 -31.82
N LEU A 123 -23.80 5.72 -31.40
CA LEU A 123 -24.90 5.16 -32.19
C LEU A 123 -25.05 5.86 -33.54
N TRP A 124 -24.99 7.19 -33.55
CA TRP A 124 -25.05 7.98 -34.78
C TRP A 124 -23.87 7.67 -35.70
N MET A 125 -22.65 7.61 -35.15
CA MET A 125 -21.45 7.28 -35.92
C MET A 125 -21.54 5.88 -36.51
N ARG A 126 -22.03 4.90 -35.75
CA ARG A 126 -22.27 3.54 -36.23
C ARG A 126 -23.23 3.52 -37.44
N GLU A 127 -24.34 4.25 -37.37
CA GLU A 127 -25.27 4.37 -38.50
C GLU A 127 -24.67 5.12 -39.70
N ALA A 128 -23.80 6.10 -39.46
CA ALA A 128 -23.12 6.85 -40.52
C ALA A 128 -22.06 6.02 -41.25
N VAL A 129 -21.27 5.23 -40.51
CA VAL A 129 -20.27 4.31 -41.06
C VAL A 129 -20.94 3.20 -41.87
N ASN A 130 -22.02 2.61 -41.34
CA ASN A 130 -22.68 1.46 -41.97
C ASN A 130 -23.56 1.85 -43.18
N ARG A 131 -24.05 3.10 -43.26
CA ARG A 131 -24.80 3.60 -44.44
C ARG A 131 -23.95 3.78 -45.69
N GLY A 132 -22.63 3.98 -45.55
CA GLY A 132 -21.72 4.16 -46.69
C GLY A 132 -21.32 2.87 -47.42
N GLY A 133 -21.86 1.70 -47.02
CA GLY A 133 -21.48 0.39 -47.56
C GLY A 133 -22.49 -0.25 -48.53
N THR A 134 -23.65 0.36 -48.74
CA THR A 134 -24.70 -0.19 -49.64
C THR A 134 -24.87 0.71 -50.87
N VAL A 135 -24.18 0.37 -51.96
CA VAL A 135 -24.50 0.88 -53.29
C VAL A 135 -25.56 -0.04 -53.92
N GLU A 136 -26.57 0.63 -54.44
CA GLU A 136 -27.79 0.22 -55.13
C GLU A 136 -27.64 -1.00 -56.08
N ASP A 137 -28.47 -2.02 -55.87
CA ASP A 137 -29.12 -2.73 -56.97
C ASP A 137 -30.64 -2.61 -56.74
N SER A 138 -31.25 -1.63 -57.39
CA SER A 138 -32.70 -1.51 -57.52
C SER A 138 -32.99 -0.72 -58.79
N GLY A 139 -32.87 -1.42 -59.92
CA GLY A 139 -33.48 -1.00 -61.17
C GLY A 139 -34.99 -0.93 -61.00
N ALA A 140 -35.54 0.28 -61.08
CA ALA A 140 -36.96 0.53 -61.22
C ALA A 140 -37.43 0.18 -62.64
N THR A 141 -38.49 -0.61 -62.75
CA THR A 141 -39.45 -0.50 -63.86
C THR A 141 -40.87 -0.56 -63.31
N GLU A 142 -41.67 0.39 -63.75
CA GLU A 142 -43.01 0.71 -63.29
C GLU A 142 -44.12 -0.05 -64.06
N VAL A 143 -45.19 -0.38 -63.32
CA VAL A 143 -46.63 -0.39 -63.68
C VAL A 143 -47.21 -1.50 -64.59
N THR A 144 -48.11 -2.33 -64.01
CA THR A 144 -49.58 -2.32 -64.28
C THR A 144 -50.39 -3.31 -63.40
N THR A 145 -51.45 -2.78 -62.77
CA THR A 145 -52.78 -3.33 -62.34
C THR A 145 -53.02 -4.83 -62.03
N GLY A 146 -53.68 -5.11 -60.88
CA GLY A 146 -53.96 -6.42 -60.22
C GLY A 146 -55.00 -7.37 -60.86
N PRO A 147 -55.56 -8.42 -60.16
CA PRO A 147 -55.97 -8.47 -58.74
C PRO A 147 -55.58 -9.75 -57.92
N THR A 148 -55.98 -9.77 -56.64
CA THR A 148 -55.80 -10.69 -55.47
C THR A 148 -56.31 -12.15 -55.64
N PRO A 149 -56.20 -13.07 -54.63
CA PRO A 149 -55.04 -13.67 -53.94
C PRO A 149 -54.98 -15.21 -54.12
N SER A 150 -53.80 -15.85 -53.97
CA SER A 150 -53.77 -17.27 -53.58
C SER A 150 -52.49 -17.68 -52.86
N GLN A 151 -52.71 -18.51 -51.85
CA GLN A 151 -51.77 -19.05 -50.90
C GLN A 151 -50.72 -19.93 -51.58
N VAL A 152 -49.44 -19.55 -51.48
CA VAL A 152 -48.32 -20.48 -51.59
C VAL A 152 -47.31 -20.13 -50.51
N ARG A 153 -47.08 -21.08 -49.62
CA ARG A 153 -46.18 -21.00 -48.47
C ARG A 153 -44.72 -21.20 -48.96
N PRO A 154 -43.78 -20.24 -48.79
CA PRO A 154 -42.39 -20.48 -49.11
C PRO A 154 -41.71 -21.27 -47.99
N ARG A 155 -41.05 -22.34 -48.41
CA ARG A 155 -40.09 -23.17 -47.67
C ARG A 155 -38.98 -22.29 -47.07
N PRO A 156 -38.51 -22.56 -45.83
CA PRO A 156 -37.43 -21.77 -45.22
C PRO A 156 -36.15 -21.88 -46.06
N PRO A 157 -35.40 -20.78 -46.26
CA PRO A 157 -34.09 -20.85 -46.90
C PRO A 157 -33.14 -21.64 -46.00
N GLU A 158 -32.52 -22.66 -46.59
CA GLU A 158 -31.40 -23.40 -46.01
C GLU A 158 -30.28 -22.44 -45.62
N ALA A 159 -29.79 -22.60 -44.40
CA ALA A 159 -28.64 -21.85 -43.88
C ALA A 159 -27.40 -22.12 -44.76
N PRO A 160 -26.63 -21.10 -45.13
CA PRO A 160 -25.34 -21.32 -45.77
C PRO A 160 -24.44 -22.10 -44.81
N ALA A 161 -23.75 -23.10 -45.35
CA ALA A 161 -22.78 -23.91 -44.64
C ALA A 161 -21.72 -23.02 -43.96
N HIS A 162 -21.51 -23.23 -42.66
CA HIS A 162 -20.37 -22.68 -41.93
C HIS A 162 -19.08 -23.33 -42.44
N GLU A 163 -18.33 -22.60 -43.25
CA GLU A 163 -16.89 -22.86 -43.41
C GLU A 163 -16.20 -22.46 -42.10
N SER A 164 -15.44 -23.40 -41.52
CA SER A 164 -14.68 -23.26 -40.28
C SER A 164 -13.49 -22.30 -40.41
N GLY A 165 -13.76 -21.03 -40.73
CA GLY A 165 -12.79 -19.95 -40.60
C GLY A 165 -12.73 -19.46 -39.15
N SER A 166 -11.52 -19.34 -38.61
CA SER A 166 -11.26 -18.74 -37.29
C SER A 166 -11.83 -17.31 -37.20
N ASP A 167 -12.28 -16.90 -36.01
CA ASP A 167 -12.82 -15.56 -35.79
C ASP A 167 -11.73 -14.49 -36.02
N PRO A 168 -11.92 -13.53 -36.93
CA PRO A 168 -10.90 -12.54 -37.30
C PRO A 168 -10.47 -11.65 -36.13
N VAL A 169 -11.36 -11.39 -35.16
CA VAL A 169 -11.03 -10.61 -33.96
C VAL A 169 -10.20 -11.45 -33.00
N LEU A 170 -10.44 -12.76 -32.94
CA LEU A 170 -9.62 -13.68 -32.13
C LEU A 170 -8.21 -13.77 -32.71
N GLU A 171 -8.09 -13.86 -34.04
CA GLU A 171 -6.80 -13.80 -34.73
C GLU A 171 -6.05 -12.50 -34.46
N GLU A 172 -6.74 -11.35 -34.50
CA GLU A 172 -6.16 -10.05 -34.15
C GLU A 172 -5.58 -10.07 -32.72
N VAL A 173 -6.36 -10.54 -31.74
CA VAL A 173 -5.91 -10.59 -30.33
C VAL A 173 -4.71 -11.52 -30.18
N LEU A 174 -4.74 -12.69 -30.82
CA LEU A 174 -3.63 -13.65 -30.78
C LEU A 174 -2.38 -13.14 -31.51
N ALA A 175 -2.52 -12.20 -32.46
CA ALA A 175 -1.41 -11.54 -33.11
C ALA A 175 -0.76 -10.43 -32.26
N TRP A 176 -1.40 -9.98 -31.17
CA TRP A 176 -0.82 -8.97 -30.29
C TRP A 176 0.46 -9.47 -29.61
N GLU A 177 1.51 -8.65 -29.66
CA GLU A 177 2.76 -8.93 -28.96
C GLU A 177 2.56 -8.73 -27.43
N PRO A 178 2.82 -9.76 -26.59
CA PRO A 178 2.58 -9.67 -25.14
C PRO A 178 3.25 -8.47 -24.46
N ALA A 179 4.47 -8.13 -24.84
CA ALA A 179 5.19 -6.96 -24.32
C ALA A 179 4.49 -5.63 -24.64
N CYS A 180 3.91 -5.52 -25.84
CA CYS A 180 3.13 -4.34 -26.24
C CYS A 180 1.80 -4.25 -25.47
N VAL A 181 1.13 -5.38 -25.23
CA VAL A 181 -0.07 -5.45 -24.39
C VAL A 181 0.23 -4.95 -22.97
N GLU A 182 1.26 -5.49 -22.34
CA GLU A 182 1.68 -5.09 -20.99
C GLU A 182 2.08 -3.62 -20.89
N LYS A 183 2.86 -3.12 -21.87
CA LYS A 183 3.25 -1.70 -21.93
C LYS A 183 2.03 -0.79 -22.08
N SER A 184 1.03 -1.22 -22.85
CA SER A 184 -0.18 -0.42 -23.07
C SER A 184 -1.08 -0.36 -21.82
N LEU A 185 -1.21 -1.47 -21.08
CA LEU A 185 -2.07 -1.59 -19.91
C LEU A 185 -1.39 -1.17 -18.59
N GLY A 186 -0.05 -1.17 -18.55
CA GLY A 186 0.77 -0.67 -17.46
C GLY A 186 1.28 -1.77 -16.50
N ALA A 187 2.42 -1.49 -15.86
CA ALA A 187 3.11 -2.44 -14.97
C ALA A 187 2.29 -2.86 -13.74
N GLU A 188 1.39 -2.00 -13.28
CA GLU A 188 0.49 -2.31 -12.16
C GLU A 188 -0.53 -3.39 -12.50
N ALA A 189 -1.15 -3.31 -13.69
CA ALA A 189 -2.07 -4.33 -14.17
C ALA A 189 -1.35 -5.68 -14.31
N ARG A 190 -0.11 -5.66 -14.84
CA ARG A 190 0.75 -6.85 -14.95
C ARG A 190 0.96 -7.52 -13.59
N ARG A 191 1.48 -6.78 -12.60
CA ARG A 191 1.76 -7.32 -11.26
C ARG A 191 0.52 -7.93 -10.60
N ARG A 192 -0.62 -7.23 -10.69
CA ARG A 192 -1.88 -7.69 -10.10
C ARG A 192 -2.40 -8.97 -10.74
N VAL A 193 -2.34 -9.07 -12.07
CA VAL A 193 -2.80 -10.26 -12.80
C VAL A 193 -1.83 -11.42 -12.60
N GLN A 194 -0.52 -11.17 -12.62
CA GLN A 194 0.50 -12.18 -12.32
C GLN A 194 0.29 -12.79 -10.92
N ALA A 195 0.10 -11.95 -9.90
CA ALA A 195 -0.22 -12.42 -8.54
C ALA A 195 -1.55 -13.19 -8.49
N SER A 196 -2.60 -12.70 -9.17
CA SER A 196 -3.90 -13.37 -9.22
C SER A 196 -3.87 -14.72 -9.96
N LEU A 197 -2.91 -14.91 -10.87
CA LEU A 197 -2.76 -16.11 -11.68
C LEU A 197 -1.65 -17.04 -11.18
N ALA A 198 -0.93 -16.66 -10.12
CA ALA A 198 0.15 -17.45 -9.55
C ALA A 198 -0.37 -18.84 -9.13
N GLY A 199 0.28 -19.89 -9.64
CA GLY A 199 -0.08 -21.29 -9.35
C GLY A 199 -1.34 -21.81 -10.08
N LEU A 200 -1.99 -21.01 -10.93
CA LEU A 200 -3.09 -21.49 -11.76
C LEU A 200 -2.58 -22.11 -13.07
N ASP A 201 -3.01 -23.34 -13.34
CA ASP A 201 -2.76 -24.03 -14.60
C ASP A 201 -3.45 -23.31 -15.77
N PRO A 202 -2.72 -22.95 -16.85
CA PRO A 202 -3.31 -22.39 -18.08
C PRO A 202 -4.49 -23.20 -18.63
N ALA A 203 -4.51 -24.53 -18.48
CA ALA A 203 -5.64 -25.35 -18.92
C ALA A 203 -6.93 -25.03 -18.13
N ARG A 204 -6.81 -24.71 -16.84
CA ARG A 204 -7.94 -24.26 -16.00
C ARG A 204 -8.42 -22.86 -16.41
N LEU A 205 -7.51 -21.98 -16.78
CA LEU A 205 -7.87 -20.67 -17.34
C LEU A 205 -8.66 -20.82 -18.64
N ALA A 206 -8.24 -21.71 -19.53
CA ALA A 206 -8.94 -21.99 -20.78
C ALA A 206 -10.36 -22.53 -20.54
N THR A 207 -10.49 -23.53 -19.66
CA THR A 207 -11.76 -24.22 -19.38
C THR A 207 -12.79 -23.31 -18.72
N GLY A 208 -12.34 -22.40 -17.84
CA GLY A 208 -13.22 -21.47 -17.14
C GLY A 208 -13.57 -20.19 -17.90
N THR A 209 -13.18 -20.06 -19.18
CA THR A 209 -13.40 -18.84 -19.97
C THR A 209 -14.39 -19.10 -21.10
N GLU A 210 -15.51 -18.38 -21.10
CA GLU A 210 -16.51 -18.40 -22.16
C GLU A 210 -16.26 -17.25 -23.14
N VAL A 211 -16.33 -17.54 -24.44
CA VAL A 211 -16.10 -16.57 -25.52
C VAL A 211 -17.28 -16.62 -26.48
N THR A 212 -17.91 -15.48 -26.73
CA THR A 212 -18.98 -15.32 -27.71
C THR A 212 -18.54 -14.39 -28.83
N SER A 213 -18.64 -14.84 -30.07
CA SER A 213 -18.26 -14.10 -31.27
C SER A 213 -19.45 -13.40 -31.93
N ALA A 214 -19.18 -12.24 -32.53
CA ALA A 214 -20.06 -11.52 -33.44
C ALA A 214 -19.21 -10.76 -34.47
N PRO A 215 -19.78 -10.30 -35.61
CA PRO A 215 -19.02 -9.55 -36.61
C PRO A 215 -18.29 -8.35 -35.99
N GLY A 216 -16.96 -8.38 -35.97
CA GLY A 216 -16.11 -7.31 -35.42
C GLY A 216 -16.04 -7.25 -33.88
N ARG A 217 -16.59 -8.22 -33.14
CA ARG A 217 -16.61 -8.25 -31.67
C ARG A 217 -16.36 -9.64 -31.07
N LEU A 218 -15.58 -9.68 -29.99
CA LEU A 218 -15.54 -10.79 -29.03
C LEU A 218 -16.04 -10.36 -27.65
N SER A 219 -16.93 -11.12 -27.04
CA SER A 219 -17.27 -11.02 -25.61
C SER A 219 -16.62 -12.16 -24.83
N ILE A 220 -15.97 -11.83 -23.72
CA ILE A 220 -15.21 -12.76 -22.87
C ILE A 220 -15.76 -12.68 -21.45
N THR A 221 -16.10 -13.84 -20.87
CA THR A 221 -16.59 -13.95 -19.48
C THR A 221 -15.95 -15.13 -18.75
N TRP A 222 -15.82 -15.03 -17.43
CA TRP A 222 -15.38 -16.11 -16.55
C TRP A 222 -15.89 -15.89 -15.13
N PRO A 223 -15.93 -16.92 -14.26
CA PRO A 223 -16.45 -16.80 -12.90
C PRO A 223 -15.81 -15.66 -12.10
N GLY A 224 -16.64 -14.77 -11.54
CA GLY A 224 -16.22 -13.67 -10.69
C GLY A 224 -15.67 -12.42 -11.42
N ALA A 225 -15.72 -12.38 -12.75
CA ALA A 225 -15.28 -11.22 -13.53
C ALA A 225 -16.40 -10.51 -14.29
N PRO A 226 -16.26 -9.20 -14.56
CA PRO A 226 -17.14 -8.49 -15.50
C PRO A 226 -16.98 -9.02 -16.93
N GLU A 227 -17.99 -8.84 -17.77
CA GLU A 227 -17.88 -9.07 -19.22
C GLU A 227 -16.85 -8.10 -19.81
N VAL A 228 -15.90 -8.65 -20.57
CA VAL A 228 -14.88 -7.88 -21.30
C VAL A 228 -15.14 -8.04 -22.81
N VAL A 229 -15.28 -6.92 -23.50
CA VAL A 229 -15.58 -6.85 -24.93
C VAL A 229 -14.38 -6.33 -25.71
N VAL A 230 -13.95 -7.08 -26.72
CA VAL A 230 -12.92 -6.69 -27.70
C VAL A 230 -13.64 -6.27 -28.98
N ILE A 231 -13.22 -5.13 -29.54
CA ILE A 231 -13.69 -4.62 -30.83
C ILE A 231 -12.51 -4.58 -31.78
N ALA A 232 -12.72 -5.05 -33.01
CA ALA A 232 -11.69 -5.10 -34.04
C ALA A 232 -11.01 -3.73 -34.23
N GLY A 233 -9.68 -3.71 -34.26
CA GLY A 233 -8.87 -2.52 -34.54
C GLY A 233 -8.70 -1.52 -33.39
N LEU A 234 -9.30 -1.75 -32.21
CA LEU A 234 -9.14 -0.85 -31.05
C LEU A 234 -7.91 -1.17 -30.16
N GLY A 235 -7.31 -2.35 -30.34
CA GLY A 235 -6.17 -2.81 -29.55
C GLY A 235 -6.47 -2.98 -28.04
N PRO A 236 -5.44 -3.26 -27.21
CA PRO A 236 -5.64 -3.64 -25.81
C PRO A 236 -6.25 -2.54 -24.93
N ARG A 237 -5.96 -1.26 -25.22
CA ARG A 237 -6.51 -0.13 -24.45
C ARG A 237 -7.98 0.13 -24.72
N GLY A 238 -8.45 -0.17 -25.93
CA GLY A 238 -9.83 0.06 -26.34
C GLY A 238 -10.79 -1.08 -25.96
N MET A 239 -10.29 -2.15 -25.33
CA MET A 239 -11.14 -3.19 -24.75
C MET A 239 -12.11 -2.60 -23.71
N ILE A 240 -13.37 -2.99 -23.77
CA ILE A 240 -14.45 -2.45 -22.94
C ILE A 240 -14.69 -3.41 -21.77
N VAL A 241 -14.63 -2.90 -20.55
CA VAL A 241 -14.96 -3.68 -19.34
C VAL A 241 -16.32 -3.21 -18.85
N SER A 242 -17.27 -4.13 -18.76
CA SER A 242 -18.62 -3.82 -18.26
C SER A 242 -18.59 -3.43 -16.78
N GLY A 243 -19.47 -2.49 -16.41
CA GLY A 243 -19.61 -2.04 -15.02
C GLY A 243 -18.70 -0.85 -14.64
N ARG A 244 -18.75 -0.46 -13.36
CA ARG A 244 -17.96 0.66 -12.82
C ARG A 244 -16.83 0.11 -11.95
N HIS A 245 -15.60 0.24 -12.44
CA HIS A 245 -14.40 -0.15 -11.72
C HIS A 245 -13.34 0.95 -11.77
N SER A 246 -12.33 0.83 -10.91
CA SER A 246 -11.18 1.73 -10.96
C SER A 246 -10.38 1.51 -12.25
N PRO A 247 -9.64 2.53 -12.73
CA PRO A 247 -8.80 2.40 -13.92
C PRO A 247 -7.83 1.21 -13.85
N THR A 248 -7.23 0.99 -12.67
CA THR A 248 -6.32 -0.14 -12.41
C THR A 248 -7.03 -1.49 -12.50
N ALA A 249 -8.26 -1.60 -11.99
CA ALA A 249 -9.04 -2.83 -12.09
C ALA A 249 -9.44 -3.12 -13.55
N ASN A 250 -9.85 -2.10 -14.32
CA ASN A 250 -10.14 -2.25 -15.74
C ASN A 250 -8.92 -2.75 -16.52
N ALA A 251 -7.75 -2.16 -16.28
CA ALA A 251 -6.51 -2.59 -16.94
C ALA A 251 -6.14 -4.05 -16.59
N ALA A 252 -6.34 -4.47 -15.33
CA ALA A 252 -6.13 -5.85 -14.91
C ALA A 252 -7.12 -6.82 -15.58
N TRP A 253 -8.41 -6.47 -15.65
CA TRP A 253 -9.41 -7.31 -16.32
C TRP A 253 -9.15 -7.47 -17.81
N ARG A 254 -8.72 -6.40 -18.49
CA ARG A 254 -8.30 -6.45 -19.89
C ARG A 254 -7.13 -7.41 -20.08
N LEU A 255 -6.06 -7.25 -19.30
CA LEU A 255 -4.88 -8.13 -19.39
C LEU A 255 -5.25 -9.59 -19.12
N GLN A 256 -6.02 -9.87 -18.07
CA GLN A 256 -6.42 -11.23 -17.74
C GLN A 256 -7.29 -11.87 -18.83
N SER A 257 -8.15 -11.10 -19.50
CA SER A 257 -8.95 -11.62 -20.62
C SER A 257 -8.08 -12.01 -21.82
N VAL A 258 -7.04 -11.22 -22.15
CA VAL A 258 -6.07 -11.56 -23.21
C VAL A 258 -5.30 -12.83 -22.85
N ILE A 259 -4.81 -12.94 -21.61
CA ILE A 259 -4.11 -14.14 -21.13
C ILE A 259 -4.99 -15.39 -21.24
N ARG A 260 -6.27 -15.27 -20.90
CA ARG A 260 -7.24 -16.36 -21.02
C ARG A 260 -7.49 -16.76 -22.49
N LEU A 261 -7.53 -15.80 -23.41
CA LEU A 261 -7.63 -16.09 -24.85
C LEU A 261 -6.37 -16.80 -25.38
N PHE A 262 -5.18 -16.37 -24.94
CA PHE A 262 -3.92 -17.05 -25.24
C PHE A 262 -3.93 -18.49 -24.71
N ALA A 263 -4.36 -18.69 -23.46
CA ALA A 263 -4.48 -20.01 -22.85
C ALA A 263 -5.47 -20.92 -23.61
N ARG A 264 -6.61 -20.39 -24.07
CA ARG A 264 -7.57 -21.12 -24.92
C ARG A 264 -6.97 -21.55 -26.27
N ALA A 265 -6.04 -20.77 -26.81
CA ALA A 265 -5.31 -21.11 -28.02
C ALA A 265 -4.08 -22.01 -27.76
N GLY A 266 -3.91 -22.54 -26.54
CA GLY A 266 -2.76 -23.36 -26.17
C GLY A 266 -1.44 -22.59 -26.09
N ARG A 267 -1.49 -21.25 -26.05
CA ARG A 267 -0.32 -20.37 -25.97
C ARG A 267 -0.13 -19.90 -24.52
N PRO A 268 0.95 -20.26 -23.84
CA PRO A 268 1.22 -19.72 -22.51
C PRO A 268 1.51 -18.21 -22.63
N TRP A 269 1.10 -17.43 -21.63
CA TRP A 269 1.51 -16.03 -21.54
C TRP A 269 2.99 -15.99 -21.16
N PRO A 270 3.86 -15.36 -21.96
CA PRO A 270 5.27 -15.24 -21.64
C PRO A 270 5.41 -14.14 -20.59
N TRP A 271 5.17 -14.48 -19.33
CA TRP A 271 5.55 -13.61 -18.23
C TRP A 271 7.02 -13.24 -18.44
N PRO A 272 7.40 -11.96 -18.37
CA PRO A 272 8.81 -11.62 -18.32
C PRO A 272 9.38 -12.44 -17.18
N ASP A 273 10.36 -13.29 -17.47
CA ASP A 273 11.15 -13.93 -16.43
C ASP A 273 11.53 -12.80 -15.49
N GLU A 274 10.99 -12.82 -14.26
CA GLU A 274 11.58 -12.04 -13.20
C GLU A 274 13.02 -12.51 -13.22
N THR A 275 13.91 -11.65 -13.71
CA THR A 275 15.31 -11.97 -13.83
C THR A 275 15.64 -12.47 -12.44
N THR A 276 16.05 -13.74 -12.35
CA THR A 276 16.09 -14.49 -11.09
C THR A 276 17.21 -13.99 -10.16
N THR A 277 17.70 -12.79 -10.42
CA THR A 277 18.83 -12.10 -9.83
C THR A 277 18.50 -10.61 -9.75
N LEU A 278 19.11 -9.92 -8.79
CA LEU A 278 18.99 -8.46 -8.69
C LEU A 278 19.48 -7.79 -9.98
N SER A 279 18.65 -6.89 -10.52
CA SER A 279 19.00 -6.06 -11.68
C SER A 279 20.23 -5.18 -11.37
N ASP A 280 20.95 -4.73 -12.40
CA ASP A 280 22.09 -3.81 -12.23
C ASP A 280 21.69 -2.52 -11.50
N ARG A 281 20.45 -2.04 -11.70
CA ARG A 281 19.92 -0.86 -11.01
C ARG A 281 19.72 -1.12 -9.52
N GLN A 282 19.16 -2.28 -9.16
CA GLN A 282 19.03 -2.70 -7.77
C GLN A 282 20.40 -2.86 -7.11
N ARG A 283 21.36 -3.54 -7.77
CA ARG A 283 22.74 -3.69 -7.27
C ARG A 283 23.42 -2.32 -7.09
N GLY A 284 23.25 -1.41 -8.04
CA GLY A 284 23.75 -0.02 -7.94
C GLY A 284 23.12 0.75 -6.79
N ALA A 285 21.81 0.60 -6.55
CA ALA A 285 21.11 1.20 -5.42
C ALA A 285 21.64 0.66 -4.08
N LEU A 286 21.79 -0.66 -3.94
CA LEU A 286 22.35 -1.31 -2.74
C LEU A 286 23.77 -0.82 -2.45
N SER A 287 24.64 -0.82 -3.46
CA SER A 287 26.02 -0.32 -3.31
C SER A 287 26.06 1.14 -2.84
N LYS A 288 25.19 1.99 -3.40
CA LYS A 288 25.10 3.40 -3.00
C LYS A 288 24.56 3.58 -1.58
N VAL A 289 23.60 2.76 -1.16
CA VAL A 289 23.08 2.76 0.21
C VAL A 289 24.18 2.39 1.21
N ALA A 290 24.89 1.28 0.98
CA ALA A 290 25.99 0.85 1.86
C ALA A 290 27.05 1.96 1.99
N THR A 291 27.47 2.53 0.85
CA THR A 291 28.46 3.62 0.80
C THR A 291 28.02 4.84 1.61
N VAL A 292 26.78 5.30 1.46
CA VAL A 292 26.28 6.48 2.19
C VAL A 292 26.19 6.21 3.68
N ILE A 293 25.69 5.05 4.10
CA ILE A 293 25.61 4.70 5.53
C ILE A 293 27.01 4.62 6.15
N GLU A 294 27.95 3.97 5.48
CA GLU A 294 29.34 3.87 5.96
C GLU A 294 30.03 5.24 6.02
N THR A 295 29.72 6.14 5.07
CA THR A 295 30.23 7.52 5.09
C THR A 295 29.68 8.30 6.29
N ILE A 296 28.39 8.14 6.62
CA ILE A 296 27.78 8.78 7.80
C ILE A 296 28.46 8.29 9.09
N VAL A 297 28.65 6.97 9.23
CA VAL A 297 29.32 6.40 10.41
C VAL A 297 30.79 6.84 10.47
N SER A 298 31.50 6.87 9.34
CA SER A 298 32.91 7.31 9.31
C SER A 298 33.09 8.80 9.62
N ALA A 299 32.11 9.64 9.31
CA ALA A 299 32.14 11.06 9.63
C ALA A 299 31.81 11.35 11.11
N GLY A 300 31.23 10.39 11.83
CA GLY A 300 30.73 10.55 13.18
C GLY A 300 29.24 10.93 13.20
N ILE A 301 28.41 10.10 13.83
CA ILE A 301 26.96 10.30 13.92
C ILE A 301 26.63 11.61 14.64
N SER A 302 27.41 12.00 15.66
CA SER A 302 27.22 13.26 16.40
C SER A 302 27.51 14.51 15.55
N HIS A 303 28.12 14.34 14.37
CA HIS A 303 28.36 15.43 13.41
C HIS A 303 27.46 15.35 12.18
N ALA A 304 26.56 14.37 12.11
CA ALA A 304 25.67 14.21 10.97
C ALA A 304 24.61 15.32 10.96
N GLY A 305 24.60 16.12 9.90
CA GLY A 305 23.66 17.22 9.72
C GLY A 305 22.40 16.86 8.91
N PRO A 306 21.49 17.82 8.71
CA PRO A 306 20.25 17.63 7.93
C PRO A 306 20.47 17.11 6.50
N ARG A 307 21.64 17.37 5.91
CA ARG A 307 22.01 16.86 4.59
C ARG A 307 22.10 15.33 4.55
N SER A 308 22.71 14.72 5.57
CA SER A 308 22.83 13.27 5.66
C SER A 308 21.45 12.60 5.79
N ALA A 309 20.54 13.21 6.54
CA ALA A 309 19.15 12.74 6.63
C ALA A 309 18.42 12.85 5.28
N ALA A 310 18.59 13.96 4.54
CA ALA A 310 18.01 14.12 3.22
C ALA A 310 18.59 13.13 2.19
N ASP A 311 19.87 12.77 2.29
CA ASP A 311 20.49 11.75 1.44
C ASP A 311 19.86 10.37 1.64
N LEU A 312 19.63 9.99 2.90
CA LEU A 312 18.93 8.75 3.24
C LEU A 312 17.47 8.75 2.75
N GLU A 313 16.76 9.88 2.81
CA GLU A 313 15.40 9.98 2.25
C GLU A 313 15.37 9.83 0.73
N ARG A 314 16.34 10.44 0.02
CA ARG A 314 16.47 10.25 -1.42
C ARG A 314 16.73 8.79 -1.77
N LEU A 315 17.61 8.12 -1.03
CA LEU A 315 17.85 6.68 -1.20
C LEU A 315 16.64 5.82 -0.83
N ALA A 316 15.84 6.23 0.15
CA ALA A 316 14.58 5.56 0.47
C ALA A 316 13.59 5.61 -0.71
N GLN A 317 13.51 6.75 -1.40
CA GLN A 317 12.69 6.89 -2.61
C GLN A 317 13.21 6.03 -3.76
N VAL A 318 14.53 6.05 -4.00
CA VAL A 318 15.17 5.19 -5.02
C VAL A 318 14.89 3.72 -4.73
N SER A 319 15.09 3.26 -3.49
CA SER A 319 14.84 1.87 -3.09
C SER A 319 13.39 1.46 -3.34
N ARG A 320 12.42 2.36 -3.14
CA ARG A 320 11.01 2.10 -3.45
C ARG A 320 10.77 1.92 -4.94
N LEU A 321 11.37 2.78 -5.78
CA LEU A 321 11.24 2.71 -7.24
C LEU A 321 11.87 1.43 -7.81
N GLU A 322 12.94 0.95 -7.19
CA GLU A 322 13.64 -0.29 -7.57
C GLU A 322 13.00 -1.57 -6.96
N GLY A 323 11.82 -1.47 -6.34
CA GLY A 323 11.10 -2.62 -5.81
C GLY A 323 11.69 -3.20 -4.51
N LEU A 324 12.36 -2.38 -3.69
CA LEU A 324 12.93 -2.75 -2.39
C LEU A 324 12.20 -2.02 -1.23
N PRO A 325 10.92 -2.35 -0.97
CA PRO A 325 10.07 -1.60 -0.03
C PRO A 325 10.53 -1.72 1.44
N ARG A 326 11.05 -2.87 1.90
CA ARG A 326 11.59 -2.97 3.25
C ARG A 326 12.80 -2.05 3.43
N LEU A 327 13.73 -2.06 2.47
CA LEU A 327 14.90 -1.18 2.52
C LEU A 327 14.49 0.29 2.52
N SER A 328 13.53 0.67 1.65
CA SER A 328 12.94 2.03 1.63
C SER A 328 12.43 2.45 3.02
N ARG A 329 11.75 1.54 3.73
CA ARG A 329 11.17 1.82 5.04
C ARG A 329 12.23 1.93 6.14
N LEU A 330 13.25 1.08 6.14
CA LEU A 330 14.39 1.19 7.05
C LEU A 330 15.16 2.51 6.83
N LEU A 331 15.40 2.89 5.58
CA LEU A 331 16.05 4.16 5.24
C LEU A 331 15.21 5.36 5.66
N THR A 332 13.88 5.31 5.49
CA THR A 332 12.98 6.37 5.97
C THR A 332 13.05 6.51 7.50
N SER A 333 13.05 5.39 8.22
CA SER A 333 13.21 5.37 9.68
C SER A 333 14.56 5.92 10.12
N ALA A 334 15.64 5.49 9.48
CA ALA A 334 17.00 5.97 9.79
C ALA A 334 17.13 7.48 9.51
N ALA A 335 16.59 7.97 8.38
CA ALA A 335 16.58 9.39 8.07
C ALA A 335 15.81 10.23 9.09
N GLY A 336 14.65 9.74 9.54
CA GLY A 336 13.84 10.42 10.56
C GLY A 336 14.58 10.54 11.90
N ARG A 337 15.24 9.46 12.35
CA ARG A 337 16.03 9.46 13.59
C ARG A 337 17.28 10.34 13.47
N LEU A 338 17.96 10.30 12.33
CA LEU A 338 19.13 11.14 12.07
C LEU A 338 18.77 12.63 12.04
N ARG A 339 17.62 12.98 11.46
CA ARG A 339 17.08 14.35 11.50
C ARG A 339 16.76 14.79 12.93
N ALA A 340 16.06 13.94 13.69
CA ALA A 340 15.71 14.24 15.08
C ALA A 340 16.97 14.49 15.94
N LEU A 341 18.00 13.66 15.76
CA LEU A 341 19.30 13.87 16.41
C LEU A 341 19.95 15.20 16.00
N ALA A 342 19.97 15.52 14.70
CA ALA A 342 20.52 16.78 14.20
C ALA A 342 19.74 18.03 14.70
N GLU A 343 18.44 17.86 14.99
CA GLU A 343 17.55 18.87 15.57
C GLU A 343 17.64 18.92 17.11
N HIS A 344 18.50 18.11 17.73
CA HIS A 344 18.68 17.99 19.18
C HIS A 344 17.39 17.59 19.92
N ASP A 345 16.63 16.65 19.34
CA ASP A 345 15.48 16.05 20.00
C ASP A 345 15.94 15.13 21.15
N ASP A 346 15.65 15.51 22.39
CA ASP A 346 16.02 14.76 23.61
C ASP A 346 15.50 13.30 23.63
N ALA A 347 14.52 12.95 22.78
CA ALA A 347 13.98 11.59 22.70
C ALA A 347 14.81 10.64 21.82
N VAL A 348 15.83 11.12 21.11
CA VAL A 348 16.65 10.33 20.19
C VAL A 348 18.14 10.50 20.50
N ASP A 349 18.82 9.39 20.77
CA ASP A 349 20.26 9.34 21.02
C ASP A 349 21.04 8.70 19.85
N GLU A 350 22.36 8.80 19.88
CA GLU A 350 23.26 8.20 18.88
C GLU A 350 23.09 6.68 18.78
N ALA A 351 22.85 6.00 19.90
CA ALA A 351 22.63 4.55 19.95
C ALA A 351 21.42 4.14 19.09
N THR A 352 20.33 4.90 19.19
CA THR A 352 19.11 4.70 18.42
C THR A 352 19.32 4.95 16.93
N VAL A 353 20.12 5.96 16.57
CA VAL A 353 20.49 6.24 15.18
C VAL A 353 21.40 5.14 14.61
N LEU A 354 22.42 4.72 15.36
CA LEU A 354 23.33 3.65 14.97
C LEU A 354 22.58 2.35 14.68
N SER A 355 21.67 1.95 15.56
CA SER A 355 20.86 0.72 15.39
C SER A 355 20.00 0.79 14.11
N ALA A 356 19.43 1.95 13.81
CA ALA A 356 18.64 2.14 12.58
C ALA A 356 19.50 2.09 11.30
N LEU A 357 20.71 2.63 11.34
CA LEU A 357 21.68 2.54 10.25
C LEU A 357 22.17 1.09 10.06
N ALA A 358 22.48 0.40 11.16
CA ALA A 358 22.91 -1.00 11.17
C ALA A 358 21.83 -1.95 10.61
N ALA A 359 20.55 -1.69 10.91
CA ALA A 359 19.43 -2.41 10.32
C ALA A 359 19.36 -2.25 8.80
N ALA A 360 19.41 -1.01 8.29
CA ALA A 360 19.37 -0.73 6.85
C ALA A 360 20.61 -1.29 6.12
N TRP A 361 21.79 -1.12 6.70
CA TRP A 361 23.05 -1.64 6.15
C TRP A 361 23.05 -3.17 6.14
N SER A 362 22.66 -3.83 7.22
CA SER A 362 22.65 -5.31 7.27
C SER A 362 21.65 -5.91 6.29
N LEU A 363 20.49 -5.28 6.04
CA LEU A 363 19.58 -5.70 4.97
C LEU A 363 20.22 -5.52 3.58
N THR A 364 20.96 -4.43 3.39
CA THR A 364 21.68 -4.18 2.13
C THR A 364 22.73 -5.26 1.86
N GLN A 365 23.49 -5.65 2.90
CA GLN A 365 24.46 -6.75 2.80
C GLN A 365 23.77 -8.09 2.56
N ALA A 366 22.66 -8.36 3.26
CA ALA A 366 21.89 -9.59 3.07
C ALA A 366 21.39 -9.71 1.62
N LEU A 367 20.79 -8.65 1.07
CA LEU A 367 20.32 -8.60 -0.32
C LEU A 367 21.47 -8.77 -1.32
N THR A 368 22.64 -8.18 -1.05
CA THR A 368 23.82 -8.30 -1.92
C THR A 368 24.41 -9.71 -1.90
N ALA A 369 24.29 -10.43 -0.79
CA ALA A 369 24.82 -11.79 -0.63
C ALA A 369 23.92 -12.87 -1.26
N VAL A 370 22.65 -12.58 -1.54
CA VAL A 370 21.75 -13.55 -2.18
C VAL A 370 22.14 -13.70 -3.65
N THR A 371 22.49 -14.92 -4.03
CA THR A 371 22.77 -15.30 -5.43
C THR A 371 21.50 -15.62 -6.21
N ASP A 372 20.47 -16.10 -5.52
CA ASP A 372 19.13 -16.43 -6.01
C ASP A 372 18.16 -15.24 -5.89
N PRO A 373 16.91 -15.31 -6.39
CA PRO A 373 15.95 -14.23 -6.20
C PRO A 373 15.73 -13.99 -4.71
N PRO A 374 15.86 -12.74 -4.22
CA PRO A 374 15.61 -12.46 -2.83
C PRO A 374 14.16 -12.79 -2.52
N GLY A 375 13.94 -13.71 -1.58
CA GLY A 375 12.60 -14.13 -1.21
C GLY A 375 11.73 -12.95 -0.75
N PRO A 376 10.39 -13.05 -0.85
CA PRO A 376 9.47 -11.99 -0.43
C PRO A 376 9.66 -11.60 1.04
N ALA A 377 10.15 -12.54 1.85
CA ALA A 377 10.50 -12.32 3.23
C ALA A 377 11.66 -11.32 3.43
N LEU A 378 12.57 -11.11 2.46
CA LEU A 378 13.66 -10.13 2.51
C LEU A 378 13.26 -8.78 1.88
N ILE A 379 12.57 -8.83 0.74
CA ILE A 379 12.09 -7.63 0.01
C ILE A 379 11.03 -6.88 0.83
N GLY A 380 10.14 -7.62 1.49
CA GLY A 380 8.96 -7.12 2.19
C GLY A 380 7.80 -6.76 1.26
N PRO A 381 6.56 -6.71 1.77
CA PRO A 381 5.40 -6.28 0.98
C PRO A 381 5.54 -4.80 0.56
N ALA A 382 5.08 -4.46 -0.65
CA ALA A 382 5.12 -3.10 -1.17
C ALA A 382 3.88 -2.28 -0.78
N ASP A 383 2.73 -2.93 -0.78
CA ASP A 383 1.42 -2.27 -0.67
C ASP A 383 0.65 -2.71 0.56
N THR A 384 -0.43 -1.96 0.85
CA THR A 384 -1.35 -2.34 1.91
C THR A 384 -2.23 -3.48 1.41
N GLU A 385 -2.19 -4.61 2.09
CA GLU A 385 -2.95 -5.81 1.75
C GLU A 385 -4.24 -5.89 2.54
N THR A 386 -5.18 -6.72 2.10
CA THR A 386 -6.38 -7.02 2.91
C THR A 386 -5.96 -7.83 4.12
N ALA A 387 -6.43 -7.44 5.31
CA ALA A 387 -6.14 -8.14 6.55
C ALA A 387 -7.31 -9.05 6.93
N GLU A 388 -7.04 -10.35 7.02
CA GLU A 388 -7.96 -11.30 7.65
C GLU A 388 -7.70 -11.29 9.16
N THR A 389 -8.56 -10.58 9.91
CA THR A 389 -8.51 -10.46 11.36
C THR A 389 -9.62 -11.28 12.02
N GLY A 390 -9.31 -11.93 13.14
CA GLY A 390 -10.28 -12.61 13.98
C GLY A 390 -11.05 -11.67 14.91
N LEU A 391 -11.45 -12.20 16.07
CA LEU A 391 -11.94 -11.42 17.21
C LEU A 391 -10.75 -10.71 17.88
N LEU A 392 -10.73 -9.39 17.81
CA LEU A 392 -9.67 -8.55 18.36
C LEU A 392 -10.02 -8.12 19.79
N LEU A 393 -9.19 -8.48 20.75
CA LEU A 393 -9.23 -8.01 22.13
C LEU A 393 -8.37 -6.75 22.27
N PRO A 394 -8.92 -5.56 22.55
CA PRO A 394 -8.12 -4.39 22.86
C PRO A 394 -7.31 -4.60 24.16
N LEU A 395 -6.05 -4.18 24.16
CA LEU A 395 -5.13 -4.30 25.30
C LEU A 395 -4.68 -2.95 25.85
N SER A 396 -4.50 -1.94 24.98
CA SER A 396 -4.11 -0.58 25.39
C SER A 396 -4.46 0.46 24.32
N ALA A 397 -4.53 1.71 24.73
CA ALA A 397 -4.49 2.87 23.84
C ALA A 397 -3.53 3.93 24.41
N THR A 398 -2.57 4.33 23.58
CA THR A 398 -1.50 5.24 23.96
C THR A 398 -1.52 6.46 23.06
N TRP A 399 -1.93 7.60 23.63
CA TRP A 399 -1.74 8.90 22.98
C TRP A 399 -0.30 9.37 23.18
N TRP A 400 0.36 9.79 22.10
CA TRP A 400 1.71 10.31 22.13
C TRP A 400 1.79 11.67 21.45
N THR A 401 2.74 12.48 21.90
CA THR A 401 3.11 13.75 21.29
C THR A 401 4.64 13.79 21.24
N THR A 402 5.22 14.08 20.08
CA THR A 402 6.66 14.25 19.92
C THR A 402 7.09 15.67 20.30
N PRO A 403 8.37 15.92 20.63
CA PRO A 403 8.88 17.27 20.89
C PRO A 403 8.67 18.23 19.72
N SER A 404 8.74 17.73 18.48
CA SER A 404 8.39 18.49 17.27
C SER A 404 6.91 18.90 17.18
N GLY A 405 6.06 18.47 18.12
CA GLY A 405 4.63 18.79 18.18
C GLY A 405 3.73 17.86 17.37
N SER A 406 4.29 16.83 16.73
CA SER A 406 3.49 15.79 16.08
C SER A 406 2.76 14.98 17.14
N ARG A 407 1.54 14.53 16.83
CA ARG A 407 0.69 13.84 17.81
C ARG A 407 0.01 12.64 17.17
N GLY A 408 -0.26 11.62 17.96
CA GLY A 408 -0.86 10.40 17.45
C GLY A 408 -1.43 9.50 18.52
N LEU A 409 -2.04 8.43 18.04
CA LEU A 409 -2.69 7.39 18.82
C LEU A 409 -2.20 6.04 18.32
N THR A 410 -1.75 5.20 19.25
CA THR A 410 -1.45 3.79 19.01
C THR A 410 -2.39 2.93 19.84
N ILE A 411 -3.04 1.94 19.23
CA ILE A 411 -3.86 0.94 19.92
C ILE A 411 -3.20 -0.43 19.75
N ARG A 412 -3.08 -1.16 20.86
CA ARG A 412 -2.64 -2.57 20.87
C ARG A 412 -3.84 -3.47 21.01
N LEU A 413 -3.90 -4.53 20.19
CA LEU A 413 -4.93 -5.54 20.24
C LEU A 413 -4.29 -6.93 20.21
N TRP A 414 -5.04 -7.92 20.66
CA TRP A 414 -4.71 -9.33 20.53
C TRP A 414 -5.74 -10.00 19.64
N ASP A 415 -5.31 -10.66 18.57
CA ASP A 415 -6.19 -11.47 17.74
C ASP A 415 -6.40 -12.83 18.42
N LEU A 416 -7.59 -13.02 19.01
CA LEU A 416 -7.93 -14.22 19.77
C LEU A 416 -8.02 -15.47 18.86
N ASP A 417 -8.47 -15.30 17.61
CA ASP A 417 -8.67 -16.41 16.68
C ASP A 417 -7.34 -16.83 16.05
N ASN A 418 -6.49 -15.86 15.67
CA ASN A 418 -5.21 -16.11 15.00
C ASN A 418 -4.00 -16.20 15.96
N GLY A 419 -4.18 -15.86 17.24
CA GLY A 419 -3.13 -15.95 18.25
C GLY A 419 -1.92 -15.03 18.02
N ARG A 420 -2.14 -13.80 17.55
CA ARG A 420 -1.06 -12.85 17.25
C ARG A 420 -1.34 -11.44 17.76
N PRO A 421 -0.29 -10.66 18.10
CA PRO A 421 -0.46 -9.26 18.47
C PRO A 421 -0.80 -8.42 17.24
N GLU A 422 -1.74 -7.52 17.39
CA GLU A 422 -2.11 -6.53 16.38
C GLU A 422 -1.89 -5.12 16.91
N ALA A 423 -1.56 -4.20 16.01
CA ALA A 423 -1.39 -2.80 16.38
C ALA A 423 -1.88 -1.89 15.26
N VAL A 424 -2.41 -0.73 15.62
CA VAL A 424 -2.74 0.34 14.68
C VAL A 424 -2.20 1.65 15.22
N THR A 425 -1.56 2.44 14.36
CA THR A 425 -1.07 3.78 14.69
C THR A 425 -1.58 4.79 13.67
N THR A 426 -2.15 5.88 14.16
CA THR A 426 -2.54 7.06 13.37
C THR A 426 -1.91 8.30 14.00
N GLY A 427 -1.41 9.23 13.18
CA GLY A 427 -0.75 10.43 13.67
C GLY A 427 -0.86 11.59 12.69
N ARG A 428 -0.58 12.79 13.20
CA ARG A 428 -0.56 14.06 12.46
C ARG A 428 0.70 14.83 12.84
N ALA A 429 1.30 15.46 11.85
CA ALA A 429 2.38 16.42 12.09
C ALA A 429 1.87 17.63 12.90
N ALA A 430 2.79 18.37 13.50
CA ALA A 430 2.46 19.57 14.25
C ALA A 430 1.63 20.55 13.41
N GLY A 431 0.56 21.08 14.00
CA GLY A 431 -0.35 22.03 13.33
C GLY A 431 -1.25 21.44 12.24
N VAL A 432 -1.10 20.15 11.88
CA VAL A 432 -1.94 19.49 10.88
C VAL A 432 -3.18 18.90 11.54
N ASP A 433 -4.34 19.12 10.92
CA ASP A 433 -5.64 18.53 11.32
C ASP A 433 -6.04 18.87 12.77
N ALA A 434 -6.68 20.03 12.93
CA ALA A 434 -7.17 20.50 14.22
C ALA A 434 -8.26 19.58 14.84
N ALA A 435 -8.95 18.77 14.02
CA ALA A 435 -9.95 17.82 14.50
C ALA A 435 -9.31 16.58 15.15
N PHE A 436 -8.05 16.27 14.81
CA PHE A 436 -7.26 15.24 15.47
C PHE A 436 -6.82 15.70 16.86
N ARG A 437 -7.74 15.63 17.81
CA ARG A 437 -7.56 16.08 19.19
C ARG A 437 -7.57 14.91 20.16
N TYR A 438 -6.87 15.11 21.28
CA TYR A 438 -6.89 14.21 22.41
C TYR A 438 -8.30 14.14 23.02
N SER A 439 -8.99 13.02 22.88
CA SER A 439 -10.27 12.72 23.53
C SER A 439 -10.63 11.25 23.28
N GLU A 440 -11.15 10.57 24.31
CA GLU A 440 -11.63 9.19 24.14
C GLU A 440 -12.87 9.09 23.23
N ASP A 441 -13.67 10.16 23.18
CA ASP A 441 -14.89 10.22 22.38
C ASP A 441 -14.61 10.63 20.93
N ALA A 442 -13.37 11.02 20.60
CA ALA A 442 -13.00 11.39 19.24
C ALA A 442 -12.97 10.17 18.30
N ILE A 443 -13.58 10.31 17.12
CA ILE A 443 -13.61 9.29 16.07
C ILE A 443 -12.30 9.37 15.27
N LEU A 444 -11.26 8.72 15.80
CA LEU A 444 -9.89 8.82 15.26
C LEU A 444 -9.50 7.60 14.40
N LEU A 445 -10.17 6.46 14.57
CA LEU A 445 -9.81 5.19 13.95
C LEU A 445 -11.06 4.42 13.51
N TRP A 446 -11.06 3.92 12.27
CA TRP A 446 -12.06 2.97 11.75
C TRP A 446 -13.53 3.38 11.94
N GLY A 447 -13.80 4.69 11.92
CA GLY A 447 -15.14 5.23 12.16
C GLY A 447 -15.66 5.08 13.60
N ALA A 448 -14.83 4.67 14.55
CA ALA A 448 -15.17 4.49 15.96
C ALA A 448 -14.39 5.44 16.88
N SER A 449 -14.98 5.76 18.03
CA SER A 449 -14.27 6.45 19.11
C SER A 449 -13.30 5.51 19.83
N VAL A 450 -12.26 6.05 20.47
CA VAL A 450 -11.33 5.26 21.29
C VAL A 450 -12.10 4.52 22.38
N LYS A 451 -13.06 5.18 23.02
CA LYS A 451 -13.96 4.58 24.01
C LYS A 451 -14.73 3.37 23.47
N ASN A 452 -15.27 3.48 22.25
CA ASN A 452 -15.98 2.36 21.62
C ASN A 452 -15.02 1.19 21.32
N ILE A 453 -13.82 1.49 20.82
CA ILE A 453 -12.79 0.46 20.56
C ILE A 453 -12.43 -0.26 21.87
N LEU A 454 -12.20 0.46 22.96
CA LEU A 454 -11.79 -0.12 24.25
C LEU A 454 -12.92 -0.77 25.06
N SER A 455 -14.18 -0.69 24.62
CA SER A 455 -15.33 -1.20 25.37
C SER A 455 -15.42 -2.73 25.47
N GLY A 456 -14.61 -3.47 24.72
CA GLY A 456 -14.59 -4.94 24.71
C GLY A 456 -13.98 -5.53 23.43
N PRO A 457 -13.95 -6.87 23.29
CA PRO A 457 -13.61 -7.56 22.04
C PRO A 457 -14.41 -7.06 20.83
N LEU A 458 -13.78 -6.97 19.65
CA LEU A 458 -14.40 -6.42 18.44
C LEU A 458 -13.94 -7.14 17.17
N ARG A 459 -14.70 -7.02 16.07
CA ARG A 459 -14.27 -7.47 14.74
C ARG A 459 -14.12 -6.30 13.78
N LEU A 460 -13.21 -6.44 12.82
CA LEU A 460 -13.02 -5.45 11.76
C LEU A 460 -13.54 -5.96 10.43
N THR A 461 -14.30 -5.12 9.72
CA THR A 461 -14.70 -5.37 8.32
C THR A 461 -13.91 -4.45 7.40
N GLY A 462 -13.37 -4.99 6.29
CA GLY A 462 -12.56 -4.21 5.36
C GLY A 462 -11.18 -3.84 5.90
N ALA A 463 -10.69 -4.58 6.90
CA ALA A 463 -9.38 -4.37 7.49
C ALA A 463 -8.28 -4.50 6.43
N ALA A 464 -7.24 -3.70 6.58
CA ALA A 464 -6.10 -3.71 5.69
C ALA A 464 -4.82 -3.69 6.54
N ARG A 465 -3.77 -4.35 6.07
CA ARG A 465 -2.47 -4.46 6.73
C ARG A 465 -1.44 -3.64 5.96
N ARG A 466 -0.74 -2.77 6.67
CA ARG A 466 0.34 -1.97 6.12
C ARG A 466 1.56 -2.86 5.85
N PRO A 467 2.49 -2.41 4.98
CA PRO A 467 3.73 -3.12 4.73
C PRO A 467 4.63 -3.39 5.96
N ASP A 468 4.44 -2.65 7.03
CA ASP A 468 5.15 -2.84 8.31
C ASP A 468 4.52 -3.93 9.19
N GLY A 469 3.46 -4.58 8.71
CA GLY A 469 2.72 -5.61 9.42
C GLY A 469 1.62 -5.06 10.33
N ALA A 470 1.52 -3.76 10.57
CA ALA A 470 0.47 -3.17 11.41
C ALA A 470 -0.86 -3.06 10.66
N LEU A 471 -1.97 -3.01 11.40
CA LEU A 471 -3.27 -2.68 10.81
C LEU A 471 -3.27 -1.22 10.33
N ALA A 472 -3.88 -1.00 9.17
CA ALA A 472 -4.00 0.31 8.56
C ALA A 472 -5.12 1.12 9.22
N PRO A 473 -4.90 2.41 9.53
CA PRO A 473 -5.95 3.32 10.00
C PRO A 473 -6.84 3.79 8.83
N SER A 474 -7.38 2.86 8.04
CA SER A 474 -8.15 3.15 6.84
C SER A 474 -9.59 3.56 7.17
N SER A 475 -10.12 4.54 6.43
CA SER A 475 -11.54 4.90 6.46
C SER A 475 -12.45 3.84 5.83
N ARG A 476 -11.89 2.85 5.12
CA ARG A 476 -12.63 1.69 4.58
C ARG A 476 -12.85 0.59 5.62
N THR A 477 -12.07 0.62 6.71
CA THR A 477 -12.22 -0.32 7.80
C THR A 477 -13.30 0.18 8.75
N ALA A 478 -14.21 -0.70 9.16
CA ALA A 478 -15.23 -0.40 10.15
C ALA A 478 -15.13 -1.37 11.33
N VAL A 479 -15.36 -0.84 12.55
CA VAL A 479 -15.53 -1.66 13.75
C VAL A 479 -16.94 -2.23 13.77
N THR A 480 -17.04 -3.53 13.93
CA THR A 480 -18.32 -4.24 14.10
C THR A 480 -18.33 -4.95 15.44
N ARG A 481 -19.44 -4.77 16.17
CA ARG A 481 -19.80 -5.58 17.33
C ARG A 481 -21.14 -6.24 17.08
N ARG A 482 -21.26 -7.55 17.22
CA ARG A 482 -22.56 -8.24 17.16
C ARG A 482 -23.32 -8.05 18.47
N SER A 483 -24.64 -7.98 18.41
CA SER A 483 -25.47 -7.97 19.62
C SER A 483 -25.27 -9.27 20.41
N GLY A 484 -24.88 -9.17 21.68
CA GLY A 484 -24.58 -10.32 22.54
C GLY A 484 -23.14 -10.86 22.43
N GLU A 485 -22.21 -10.11 21.81
CA GLU A 485 -20.79 -10.47 21.79
C GLU A 485 -20.13 -10.44 23.18
N ALA A 486 -19.10 -11.29 23.31
CA ALA A 486 -18.24 -11.42 24.47
C ALA A 486 -17.75 -10.06 24.99
N GLY A 487 -18.04 -9.77 26.26
CA GLY A 487 -17.36 -8.72 27.01
C GLY A 487 -15.97 -9.18 27.44
N TYR A 488 -15.26 -8.35 28.21
CA TYR A 488 -13.98 -8.77 28.79
C TYR A 488 -14.13 -9.93 29.78
N ASP A 489 -15.28 -10.04 30.48
CA ASP A 489 -15.56 -11.14 31.40
C ASP A 489 -15.71 -12.50 30.70
N ASP A 490 -15.98 -12.52 29.39
CA ASP A 490 -16.13 -13.73 28.58
C ASP A 490 -14.80 -14.20 27.98
N VAL A 491 -13.70 -13.46 28.21
CA VAL A 491 -12.37 -13.75 27.69
C VAL A 491 -11.47 -14.25 28.83
N ASP A 492 -10.81 -15.38 28.59
CA ASP A 492 -9.76 -15.87 29.49
C ASP A 492 -8.49 -15.01 29.36
N LEU A 493 -8.40 -13.97 30.18
CA LEU A 493 -7.26 -13.05 30.21
C LEU A 493 -5.96 -13.73 30.69
N GLU A 494 -6.06 -14.81 31.47
CA GLU A 494 -4.89 -15.56 31.94
C GLU A 494 -4.25 -16.33 30.77
N ALA A 495 -5.07 -17.03 29.96
CA ALA A 495 -4.61 -17.65 28.72
C ALA A 495 -4.04 -16.63 27.72
N VAL A 496 -4.62 -15.42 27.65
CA VAL A 496 -4.06 -14.33 26.84
C VAL A 496 -2.70 -13.87 27.37
N ALA A 497 -2.53 -13.77 28.69
CA ALA A 497 -1.26 -13.39 29.31
C ALA A 497 -0.15 -14.41 29.00
N GLU A 498 -0.45 -15.71 29.11
CA GLU A 498 0.49 -16.79 28.76
C GLU A 498 0.91 -16.72 27.29
N ARG A 499 -0.04 -16.54 26.36
CA ARG A 499 0.26 -16.42 24.93
C ARG A 499 1.09 -15.15 24.62
N LEU A 500 0.75 -14.01 25.22
CA LEU A 500 1.51 -12.77 25.06
C LEU A 500 2.94 -12.89 25.60
N GLN A 501 3.17 -13.73 26.61
CA GLN A 501 4.51 -13.99 27.11
C GLN A 501 5.37 -14.77 26.09
N GLN A 502 4.77 -15.69 25.33
CA GLN A 502 5.44 -16.45 24.27
C GLN A 502 5.70 -15.58 23.02
N VAL A 503 4.83 -14.61 22.75
CA VAL A 503 4.92 -13.71 21.60
C VAL A 503 6.11 -12.75 21.73
N GLY A 504 6.89 -12.64 20.66
CA GLY A 504 8.11 -11.82 20.65
C GLY A 504 9.31 -12.48 21.34
N SER A 505 9.20 -13.77 21.68
CA SER A 505 10.34 -14.63 22.00
C SER A 505 10.72 -15.49 20.78
N GLY A 506 11.99 -15.85 20.65
CA GLY A 506 12.47 -16.67 19.54
C GLY A 506 12.87 -15.89 18.27
N PRO A 507 13.07 -16.59 17.13
CA PRO A 507 13.72 -16.02 15.94
C PRO A 507 13.05 -14.77 15.34
N GLU A 508 11.74 -14.63 15.49
CA GLU A 508 10.97 -13.48 14.98
C GLU A 508 11.33 -12.16 15.66
N ALA A 509 11.90 -12.21 16.88
CA ALA A 509 12.41 -11.03 17.57
C ALA A 509 13.63 -10.42 16.86
N ALA A 510 14.40 -11.22 16.11
CA ALA A 510 15.65 -10.82 15.43
C ALA A 510 15.44 -10.27 14.00
N ARG A 511 14.27 -9.67 13.73
CA ARG A 511 13.94 -9.03 12.44
C ARG A 511 14.75 -7.75 12.19
N PHE A 512 14.75 -7.29 10.94
CA PHE A 512 15.45 -6.05 10.56
C PHE A 512 14.75 -4.79 11.07
N GLU A 513 13.42 -4.82 11.13
CA GLU A 513 12.64 -3.71 11.66
C GLU A 513 12.83 -3.56 13.16
N ALA A 514 12.70 -2.33 13.65
CA ALA A 514 12.63 -2.07 15.08
C ALA A 514 11.57 -3.00 15.72
N PRO A 515 11.91 -3.68 16.83
CA PRO A 515 10.95 -4.50 17.54
C PRO A 515 9.73 -3.65 17.90
N VAL A 516 8.55 -4.08 17.47
CA VAL A 516 7.29 -3.61 18.01
C VAL A 516 7.37 -3.78 19.53
N ALA A 517 7.09 -2.72 20.29
CA ALA A 517 7.15 -2.76 21.75
C ALA A 517 6.42 -4.00 22.26
N ARG A 518 7.13 -4.85 23.01
CA ARG A 518 6.59 -6.10 23.54
C ARG A 518 5.47 -5.75 24.50
N VAL A 519 4.26 -6.21 24.15
CA VAL A 519 3.08 -6.07 24.99
C VAL A 519 3.01 -7.27 25.90
N ARG A 520 3.01 -7.04 27.22
CA ARG A 520 2.82 -8.08 28.24
C ARG A 520 1.51 -7.82 28.96
N LEU A 521 0.84 -8.87 29.41
CA LEU A 521 -0.31 -8.76 30.30
C LEU A 521 0.08 -9.37 31.66
N ILE A 522 0.04 -8.55 32.71
CA ILE A 522 0.36 -8.95 34.08
C ILE A 522 -0.95 -9.22 34.80
N MET A 523 -1.22 -10.48 35.16
CA MET A 523 -2.33 -10.83 36.05
C MET A 523 -1.99 -10.40 37.48
N VAL A 524 -2.78 -9.51 38.09
CA VAL A 524 -2.43 -8.88 39.37
C VAL A 524 -2.96 -9.71 40.55
N ALA A 525 -2.10 -9.98 41.54
CA ALA A 525 -2.50 -10.69 42.76
C ALA A 525 -3.44 -9.84 43.65
N LYS A 526 -4.20 -10.48 44.56
CA LYS A 526 -5.22 -9.85 45.41
C LYS A 526 -4.73 -8.63 46.23
N ASP A 527 -3.44 -8.61 46.58
CA ASP A 527 -2.73 -7.49 47.22
C ASP A 527 -1.43 -7.16 46.48
N GLY A 528 -1.43 -7.35 45.16
CA GLY A 528 -0.23 -7.26 44.33
C GLY A 528 0.24 -5.85 44.03
N LEU A 529 -0.51 -4.81 44.42
CA LEU A 529 -0.17 -3.42 44.12
C LEU A 529 0.64 -2.81 45.26
N GLY A 530 1.92 -2.55 45.01
CA GLY A 530 2.81 -1.84 45.94
C GLY A 530 2.63 -0.32 45.90
N PRO A 531 3.21 0.41 46.89
CA PRO A 531 3.19 1.86 46.91
C PRO A 531 4.00 2.43 45.74
N ILE A 532 3.54 3.57 45.21
CA ILE A 532 4.27 4.28 44.15
C ILE A 532 5.38 5.11 44.77
N ASP A 533 6.60 4.92 44.29
CA ASP A 533 7.79 5.66 44.69
C ASP A 533 8.31 6.55 43.55
N ILE A 534 9.29 7.40 43.83
CA ILE A 534 9.94 8.25 42.84
C ILE A 534 11.42 7.90 42.76
N ASP A 535 11.87 7.54 41.56
CA ASP A 535 13.29 7.58 41.21
C ASP A 535 13.68 9.05 40.96
N GLU A 536 14.24 9.68 41.99
CA GLU A 536 14.65 11.09 41.95
C GLU A 536 15.80 11.34 40.95
N VAL A 537 16.58 10.32 40.59
CA VAL A 537 17.71 10.47 39.66
C VAL A 537 17.21 10.45 38.22
N HIS A 538 16.40 9.44 37.87
CA HIS A 538 15.90 9.26 36.51
C HIS A 538 14.61 10.02 36.23
N GLN A 539 14.05 10.71 37.24
CA GLN A 539 12.78 11.44 37.17
C GLN A 539 11.65 10.54 36.66
N ARG A 540 11.50 9.37 37.29
CA ARG A 540 10.45 8.38 36.97
C ARG A 540 9.69 7.98 38.23
N TYR A 541 8.38 7.77 38.10
CA TYR A 541 7.61 7.06 39.11
C TYR A 541 7.86 5.57 38.99
N LEU A 542 8.06 4.90 40.12
CA LEU A 542 8.26 3.46 40.24
C LEU A 542 7.03 2.84 40.88
N TRP A 543 6.43 1.86 40.22
CA TRP A 543 5.23 1.19 40.72
C TRP A 543 5.46 -0.33 40.77
N PRO A 544 5.68 -0.88 41.98
CA PRO A 544 5.84 -2.32 42.15
C PRO A 544 4.51 -3.04 42.00
N VAL A 545 4.47 -4.05 41.12
CA VAL A 545 3.30 -4.90 40.86
C VAL A 545 3.72 -6.36 40.99
N THR A 546 3.02 -7.11 41.83
CA THR A 546 3.19 -8.55 42.03
C THR A 546 2.11 -9.29 41.24
N SER A 547 2.53 -10.17 40.34
CA SER A 547 1.60 -11.02 39.59
C SER A 547 1.07 -12.21 40.41
N THR A 548 0.04 -12.86 39.90
CA THR A 548 -0.56 -14.08 40.48
C THR A 548 0.43 -15.25 40.59
N ASP A 549 1.45 -15.27 39.74
CA ASP A 549 2.60 -16.19 39.77
C ASP A 549 3.64 -15.87 40.88
N GLY A 550 3.44 -14.80 41.65
CA GLY A 550 4.34 -14.36 42.72
C GLY A 550 5.54 -13.52 42.25
N HIS A 551 5.70 -13.29 40.95
CA HIS A 551 6.79 -12.45 40.43
C HIS A 551 6.49 -10.96 40.66
N ARG A 552 7.42 -10.27 41.32
CA ARG A 552 7.35 -8.82 41.48
C ARG A 552 8.02 -8.12 40.30
N ARG A 553 7.30 -7.22 39.65
CA ARG A 553 7.77 -6.41 38.52
C ARG A 553 7.70 -4.93 38.89
N LEU A 554 8.70 -4.16 38.48
CA LEU A 554 8.75 -2.73 38.75
C LEU A 554 8.36 -1.96 37.48
N LEU A 555 7.17 -1.36 37.49
CA LEU A 555 6.69 -0.56 36.38
C LEU A 555 7.20 0.88 36.52
N THR A 556 7.43 1.54 35.39
CA THR A 556 7.94 2.91 35.33
C THR A 556 6.93 3.83 34.64
N MET A 557 6.76 5.04 35.16
CA MET A 557 5.92 6.07 34.54
C MET A 557 6.66 7.40 34.51
N GLU A 558 6.43 8.18 33.47
CA GLU A 558 7.05 9.50 33.34
C GLU A 558 6.50 10.47 34.38
N VAL A 559 7.40 11.25 34.96
CA VAL A 559 7.02 12.36 35.83
C VAL A 559 6.26 13.41 35.01
N GLY A 560 5.06 13.78 35.46
CA GLY A 560 4.17 14.66 34.71
C GLY A 560 3.43 13.98 33.55
N GLY A 561 3.69 12.69 33.31
CA GLY A 561 2.95 11.83 32.40
C GLY A 561 1.50 11.61 32.86
N ARG A 562 0.64 11.26 31.90
CA ARG A 562 -0.80 11.04 32.16
C ARG A 562 -1.07 9.70 32.84
N GLU A 563 -0.15 8.74 32.70
CA GLU A 563 -0.23 7.40 33.26
C GLU A 563 -0.34 7.44 34.78
N MET A 564 0.48 8.28 35.41
CA MET A 564 0.45 8.43 36.87
C MET A 564 -0.88 9.01 37.36
N GLN A 565 -1.45 9.98 36.63
CA GLN A 565 -2.77 10.51 36.97
C GLN A 565 -3.85 9.42 36.88
N MET A 566 -3.78 8.59 35.85
CA MET A 566 -4.71 7.50 35.64
C MET A 566 -4.60 6.40 36.71
N VAL A 567 -3.38 5.91 36.96
CA VAL A 567 -3.12 4.90 38.00
C VAL A 567 -3.52 5.43 39.38
N SER A 568 -3.22 6.70 39.68
CA SER A 568 -3.64 7.32 40.94
C SER A 568 -5.15 7.37 41.11
N ASP A 569 -5.92 7.60 40.03
CA ASP A 569 -7.39 7.58 40.07
C ASP A 569 -7.92 6.18 40.39
N VAL A 570 -7.41 5.16 39.69
CA VAL A 570 -7.75 3.75 39.92
C VAL A 570 -7.53 3.35 41.37
N LEU A 571 -6.36 3.70 41.92
CA LEU A 571 -6.01 3.41 43.32
C LEU A 571 -6.89 4.19 44.31
N SER A 572 -7.20 5.46 44.03
CA SER A 572 -8.02 6.29 44.94
C SER A 572 -9.47 5.83 45.03
N ARG A 573 -9.97 5.20 43.97
CA ARG A 573 -11.33 4.68 43.88
C ARG A 573 -11.44 3.25 44.40
N GLU A 574 -10.33 2.67 44.87
CA GLU A 574 -10.25 1.29 45.36
C GLU A 574 -10.80 0.28 44.34
N LEU A 575 -10.60 0.55 43.03
CA LEU A 575 -11.05 -0.37 42.00
C LEU A 575 -10.18 -1.62 42.03
N GLN A 576 -10.83 -2.78 41.93
CA GLN A 576 -10.13 -4.06 41.85
C GLN A 576 -9.40 -4.15 40.50
N VAL A 577 -8.08 -4.03 40.50
CA VAL A 577 -7.24 -4.25 39.33
C VAL A 577 -7.09 -5.75 39.09
N HIS A 578 -7.50 -6.22 37.92
CA HIS A 578 -7.44 -7.63 37.55
C HIS A 578 -6.18 -7.94 36.73
N ALA A 579 -5.84 -7.08 35.77
CA ALA A 579 -4.65 -7.23 34.94
C ALA A 579 -4.11 -5.87 34.48
N ILE A 580 -2.83 -5.81 34.13
CA ILE A 580 -2.16 -4.61 33.60
C ILE A 580 -1.45 -4.96 32.30
N THR A 581 -1.81 -4.26 31.22
CA THR A 581 -1.06 -4.28 29.96
C THR A 581 0.17 -3.40 30.12
N VAL A 582 1.34 -3.96 29.80
CA VAL A 582 2.63 -3.28 29.90
C VAL A 582 3.33 -3.27 28.54
N GLU A 583 3.76 -2.08 28.10
CA GLU A 583 4.60 -1.89 26.92
C GLU A 583 6.03 -1.53 27.37
N GLY A 584 6.99 -2.41 27.12
CA GLY A 584 8.30 -2.29 27.78
C GLY A 584 8.10 -2.44 29.29
N ASP A 585 8.50 -1.43 30.08
CA ASP A 585 8.24 -1.38 31.53
C ASP A 585 7.20 -0.31 31.91
N ARG A 586 6.44 0.22 30.93
CA ARG A 586 5.42 1.24 31.16
C ARG A 586 4.01 0.63 31.18
N PRO A 587 3.14 0.99 32.13
CA PRO A 587 1.74 0.57 32.08
C PRO A 587 1.01 1.31 30.95
N ALA A 588 0.40 0.55 30.04
CA ALA A 588 -0.31 1.07 28.85
C ALA A 588 -1.83 0.89 28.95
N GLY A 589 -2.30 -0.11 29.70
CA GLY A 589 -3.72 -0.37 29.93
C GLY A 589 -3.92 -1.05 31.29
N VAL A 590 -5.03 -0.76 31.96
CA VAL A 590 -5.38 -1.33 33.26
C VAL A 590 -6.78 -1.94 33.16
N PHE A 591 -6.88 -3.25 33.37
CA PHE A 591 -8.14 -3.96 33.47
C PHE A 591 -8.62 -3.89 34.91
N VAL A 592 -9.77 -3.27 35.13
CA VAL A 592 -10.38 -3.14 36.46
C VAL A 592 -11.77 -3.75 36.47
N ARG A 593 -12.24 -4.15 37.64
CA ARG A 593 -13.64 -4.52 37.83
C ARG A 593 -14.43 -3.29 38.29
N GLU A 594 -15.35 -2.84 37.45
CA GLU A 594 -16.24 -1.71 37.73
C GLU A 594 -17.69 -2.17 37.56
N HIS A 595 -18.54 -1.92 38.56
CA HIS A 595 -19.95 -2.39 38.57
C HIS A 595 -20.11 -3.90 38.28
N GLY A 596 -19.16 -4.71 38.74
CA GLY A 596 -19.18 -6.16 38.57
C GLY A 596 -18.67 -6.68 37.21
N ARG A 597 -18.29 -5.81 36.27
CA ARG A 597 -17.76 -6.19 34.96
C ARG A 597 -16.31 -5.75 34.79
N ILE A 598 -15.54 -6.50 34.01
CA ILE A 598 -14.19 -6.08 33.63
C ILE A 598 -14.28 -4.97 32.57
N CYS A 599 -13.56 -3.89 32.78
CA CYS A 599 -13.35 -2.82 31.80
C CYS A 599 -11.86 -2.50 31.64
N LEU A 600 -11.47 -2.13 30.43
CA LEU A 600 -10.12 -1.68 30.10
C LEU A 600 -10.06 -0.16 30.17
N LEU A 601 -9.13 0.36 30.96
CA LEU A 601 -8.83 1.78 31.03
C LEU A 601 -7.43 2.07 30.45
N ALA A 602 -7.37 2.99 29.49
CA ALA A 602 -6.11 3.38 28.86
C ALA A 602 -5.33 4.36 29.74
N THR A 603 -4.05 4.08 30.02
CA THR A 603 -3.26 4.89 30.97
C THR A 603 -3.03 6.33 30.50
N THR A 604 -3.03 6.55 29.19
CA THR A 604 -2.90 7.90 28.62
C THR A 604 -4.21 8.69 28.59
N PHE A 605 -5.34 8.09 28.98
CA PHE A 605 -6.67 8.71 29.03
C PHE A 605 -7.26 8.68 30.46
N PRO A 606 -6.74 9.49 31.40
CA PRO A 606 -7.33 9.60 32.72
C PRO A 606 -8.79 10.07 32.64
N PRO A 607 -9.69 9.54 33.49
CA PRO A 607 -11.09 9.95 33.51
C PRO A 607 -11.19 11.44 33.88
N SER A 608 -12.15 12.11 33.25
CA SER A 608 -12.40 13.55 33.40
C SER A 608 -12.86 13.96 34.81
N ARG A 609 -13.21 12.99 35.66
CA ARG A 609 -13.61 13.19 37.07
C ARG A 609 -12.57 12.62 38.04
N SER A 610 -11.29 12.95 37.88
CA SER A 610 -10.31 12.58 38.91
C SER A 610 -10.65 13.32 40.21
N ALA A 611 -11.12 12.59 41.22
CA ALA A 611 -11.24 13.11 42.57
C ALA A 611 -9.87 13.66 43.01
N SER A 612 -9.86 14.75 43.76
CA SER A 612 -8.64 15.43 44.20
C SER A 612 -7.75 14.52 45.05
N ASN A 613 -6.87 13.74 44.42
CA ASN A 613 -5.99 12.86 45.17
C ASN A 613 -4.90 13.69 45.86
N ARG A 614 -4.96 13.73 47.19
CA ARG A 614 -4.04 14.47 48.06
C ARG A 614 -2.62 13.92 47.97
N GLU A 615 -2.46 12.62 47.72
CA GLU A 615 -1.16 11.95 47.55
C GLU A 615 -0.53 12.26 46.20
N TYR A 616 -1.31 12.19 45.11
CA TYR A 616 -0.86 12.65 43.78
C TYR A 616 -0.38 14.11 43.83
N ARG A 617 -1.13 15.00 44.49
CA ARG A 617 -0.70 16.41 44.69
C ARG A 617 0.55 16.52 45.54
N ARG A 618 0.75 15.65 46.54
CA ARG A 618 1.97 15.63 47.38
C ARG A 618 3.18 15.17 46.58
N LEU A 619 3.09 14.05 45.84
CA LEU A 619 4.18 13.57 44.99
C LEU A 619 4.51 14.59 43.90
N ARG A 620 3.49 15.13 43.20
CA ARG A 620 3.68 16.17 42.19
C ARG A 620 4.35 17.43 42.76
N ARG A 621 3.94 17.90 43.94
CA ARG A 621 4.59 19.04 44.61
C ARG A 621 6.04 18.74 45.01
N ARG A 622 6.32 17.50 45.46
CA ARG A 622 7.70 17.06 45.76
C ARG A 622 8.55 17.08 44.49
N THR A 623 8.00 16.68 43.35
CA THR A 623 8.69 16.77 42.06
C THR A 623 8.91 18.20 41.58
N GLU A 624 7.89 19.06 41.67
CA GLU A 624 8.01 20.50 41.36
C GLU A 624 9.08 21.18 42.23
N GLN A 625 9.22 20.76 43.49
CA GLN A 625 10.29 21.19 44.40
C GLN A 625 11.68 20.62 44.03
N MET A 626 11.75 19.39 43.52
CA MET A 626 12.99 18.77 43.04
C MET A 626 13.49 19.39 41.73
N HIS A 627 12.61 19.69 40.77
CA HIS A 627 12.98 20.40 39.54
C HIS A 627 13.64 21.77 39.82
N SER A 628 13.37 22.36 40.99
CA SER A 628 14.01 23.61 41.43
C SER A 628 15.38 23.43 42.10
N ARG A 629 15.79 22.19 42.41
CA ARG A 629 16.99 21.86 43.20
C ARG A 629 17.77 20.70 42.55
N MET A 630 18.86 21.05 41.88
CA MET A 630 20.05 20.25 41.55
C MET A 630 20.27 19.79 40.08
N ARG A 631 21.48 20.13 39.62
CA ARG A 631 22.36 19.36 38.72
C ARG A 631 23.28 18.50 39.58
N THR A 632 23.40 17.19 39.31
CA THR A 632 24.63 16.37 39.16
C THR A 632 24.29 14.87 39.22
N GLN A 633 24.95 14.08 38.35
CA GLN A 633 24.75 12.64 38.15
C GLN A 633 25.70 11.79 39.02
N ALA A 634 25.22 10.60 39.45
CA ALA A 634 25.99 9.45 39.96
C ALA A 634 25.13 8.14 39.84
N PRO A 635 25.73 6.93 39.89
CA PRO A 635 25.37 5.81 38.98
C PRO A 635 24.25 4.85 39.45
N GLU A 636 23.84 4.04 38.48
CA GLU A 636 22.73 3.09 38.41
C GLU A 636 22.62 2.08 39.57
N LYS A 637 21.42 1.92 40.12
CA LYS A 637 21.05 0.86 41.09
C LYS A 637 20.17 -0.27 40.51
N ASN A 638 19.91 -0.29 39.21
CA ASN A 638 18.97 -1.26 38.60
C ASN A 638 19.63 -2.55 38.07
N ARG A 639 20.85 -2.89 38.49
CA ARG A 639 21.62 -4.03 37.94
C ARG A 639 21.31 -5.40 38.52
N THR A 640 20.42 -5.53 39.51
CA THR A 640 20.27 -6.80 40.24
C THR A 640 19.56 -7.93 39.49
N ASP A 641 18.86 -7.65 38.39
CA ASP A 641 18.06 -8.67 37.66
C ASP A 641 18.47 -8.87 36.18
N GLN A 642 19.62 -8.32 35.74
CA GLN A 642 20.05 -8.47 34.33
C GLN A 642 20.82 -9.76 34.09
N THR A 643 20.45 -10.52 33.05
CA THR A 643 21.19 -11.71 32.64
C THR A 643 22.61 -11.33 32.14
N PRO A 644 23.62 -12.21 32.25
CA PRO A 644 24.96 -11.94 31.74
C PRO A 644 24.98 -11.56 30.25
N MET A 645 24.06 -12.10 29.46
CA MET A 645 23.91 -11.77 28.03
C MET A 645 23.41 -10.34 27.81
N ARG A 646 22.50 -9.84 28.67
CA ARG A 646 21.99 -8.46 28.58
C ARG A 646 23.05 -7.43 28.96
N VAL A 647 23.85 -7.72 29.99
CA VAL A 647 25.00 -6.89 30.35
C VAL A 647 26.04 -6.87 29.23
N LEU A 648 26.35 -8.03 28.65
CA LEU A 648 27.24 -8.13 27.49
C LEU A 648 26.72 -7.29 26.31
N ALA A 649 25.43 -7.41 25.97
CA ALA A 649 24.83 -6.67 24.87
C ALA A 649 24.89 -5.16 25.08
N GLN A 650 24.54 -4.70 26.29
CA GLN A 650 24.56 -3.28 26.65
C GLN A 650 25.97 -2.69 26.56
N ASP A 651 26.98 -3.33 27.16
CA ASP A 651 28.35 -2.82 27.18
C ASP A 651 28.97 -2.78 25.78
N VAL A 652 28.66 -3.78 24.93
CA VAL A 652 29.09 -3.80 23.53
C VAL A 652 28.41 -2.68 22.75
N HIS A 653 27.10 -2.50 22.91
CA HIS A 653 26.35 -1.45 22.22
C HIS A 653 26.87 -0.04 22.58
N GLU A 654 27.13 0.21 23.86
CA GLU A 654 27.70 1.47 24.34
C GLU A 654 29.09 1.74 23.73
N ALA A 655 29.96 0.73 23.70
CA ALA A 655 31.28 0.83 23.09
C ALA A 655 31.22 1.10 21.57
N LEU A 656 30.32 0.43 20.85
CA LEU A 656 30.11 0.65 19.41
C LEU A 656 29.49 2.03 19.12
N THR A 657 28.58 2.48 19.99
CA THR A 657 27.99 3.82 19.92
C THR A 657 29.06 4.90 20.08
N ALA A 658 30.01 4.74 21.00
CA ALA A 658 31.12 5.68 21.16
C ALA A 658 32.02 5.78 19.90
N LEU A 659 32.30 4.64 19.25
CA LEU A 659 33.04 4.61 17.98
C LEU A 659 32.27 5.33 16.87
N ALA A 660 30.98 5.01 16.71
CA ALA A 660 30.15 5.58 15.67
C ALA A 660 29.84 7.08 15.89
N ALA A 661 29.67 7.52 17.13
CA ALA A 661 29.46 8.92 17.50
C ALA A 661 30.65 9.80 17.08
N SER A 662 31.86 9.32 17.37
CA SER A 662 33.13 10.03 17.06
C SER A 662 33.62 9.86 15.62
N GLY A 663 33.10 8.88 14.88
CA GLY A 663 33.60 8.51 13.55
C GLY A 663 34.90 7.71 13.58
N THR A 664 35.40 7.37 14.78
CA THR A 664 36.63 6.57 14.92
C THR A 664 36.29 5.09 14.75
N THR A 665 36.80 4.46 13.68
CA THR A 665 36.55 3.03 13.44
C THR A 665 37.53 2.12 14.19
N ARG A 666 38.71 2.64 14.55
CA ARG A 666 39.72 1.91 15.32
C ARG A 666 39.51 2.12 16.81
N PRO A 667 39.20 1.08 17.59
CA PRO A 667 39.04 1.22 19.03
C PRO A 667 40.37 1.53 19.70
N THR A 668 40.35 2.45 20.67
CA THR A 668 41.53 2.83 21.48
C THR A 668 41.15 2.94 22.97
N GLY A 669 42.15 2.88 23.84
CA GLY A 669 41.97 3.07 25.30
C GLY A 669 40.93 2.13 25.91
N MET A 670 39.98 2.72 26.65
CA MET A 670 38.93 1.99 27.36
C MET A 670 38.00 1.23 26.40
N VAL A 671 37.63 1.81 25.26
CA VAL A 671 36.72 1.17 24.29
C VAL A 671 37.33 -0.12 23.74
N ALA A 672 38.64 -0.10 23.40
CA ALA A 672 39.35 -1.32 22.97
C ALA A 672 39.39 -2.39 24.07
N HIS A 673 39.60 -1.97 25.33
CA HIS A 673 39.60 -2.90 26.46
C HIS A 673 38.23 -3.56 26.67
N VAL A 674 37.15 -2.78 26.60
CA VAL A 674 35.77 -3.28 26.70
C VAL A 674 35.48 -4.27 25.57
N LEU A 675 35.70 -3.90 24.31
CA LEU A 675 35.41 -4.78 23.18
C LEU A 675 36.18 -6.11 23.21
N ARG A 676 37.48 -6.10 23.56
CA ARG A 676 38.26 -7.35 23.71
C ARG A 676 37.80 -8.21 24.87
N THR A 677 37.41 -7.59 25.98
CA THR A 677 36.92 -8.32 27.15
C THR A 677 35.55 -8.93 26.86
N ARG A 678 34.66 -8.17 26.20
CA ARG A 678 33.34 -8.64 25.78
C ARG A 678 33.40 -9.66 24.64
N ALA A 679 34.39 -9.60 23.75
CA ALA A 679 34.63 -10.63 22.74
C ALA A 679 34.99 -11.98 23.38
N ARG A 680 35.85 -11.99 24.40
CA ARG A 680 36.17 -13.22 25.16
C ARG A 680 34.94 -13.76 25.89
N MET A 681 34.19 -12.88 26.56
CA MET A 681 32.93 -13.28 27.21
C MET A 681 31.90 -13.85 26.21
N ALA A 682 31.83 -13.29 24.99
CA ALA A 682 30.97 -13.82 23.94
C ALA A 682 31.42 -15.23 23.50
N ASP A 683 32.73 -15.48 23.40
CA ASP A 683 33.30 -16.79 23.08
C ASP A 683 33.02 -17.82 24.20
N ASP A 684 33.22 -17.43 25.46
CA ASP A 684 32.90 -18.24 26.65
C ASP A 684 31.41 -18.63 26.70
N LEU A 685 30.53 -17.73 26.25
CA LEU A 685 29.08 -17.96 26.13
C LEU A 685 28.68 -18.64 24.80
N GLN A 686 29.64 -19.07 23.97
CA GLN A 686 29.43 -19.70 22.66
C GLN A 686 28.64 -18.83 21.65
N LEU A 687 28.65 -17.51 21.83
CA LEU A 687 28.09 -16.52 20.92
C LEU A 687 29.07 -16.24 19.77
N THR A 688 29.40 -17.28 18.99
CA THR A 688 30.45 -17.28 17.97
C THR A 688 30.30 -16.16 16.93
N THR A 689 29.07 -15.85 16.51
CA THR A 689 28.80 -14.76 15.57
C THR A 689 29.14 -13.39 16.15
N LEU A 690 28.84 -13.15 17.44
CA LEU A 690 29.18 -11.91 18.12
C LEU A 690 30.69 -11.81 18.35
N ALA A 691 31.32 -12.89 18.81
CA ALA A 691 32.76 -12.94 19.02
C ALA A 691 33.53 -12.65 17.71
N ALA A 692 33.11 -13.24 16.59
CA ALA A 692 33.70 -12.98 15.27
C ALA A 692 33.50 -11.52 14.81
N ALA A 693 32.30 -10.96 14.99
CA ALA A 693 32.02 -9.56 14.64
C ALA A 693 32.87 -8.57 15.47
N LEU A 694 33.03 -8.84 16.77
CA LEU A 694 33.87 -8.03 17.65
C LEU A 694 35.36 -8.15 17.31
N ALA A 695 35.82 -9.35 16.95
CA ALA A 695 37.19 -9.56 16.47
C ALA A 695 37.46 -8.82 15.14
N GLU A 696 36.46 -8.72 14.26
CA GLU A 696 36.56 -7.95 13.02
C GLU A 696 36.75 -6.45 13.30
N VAL A 697 36.05 -5.89 14.28
CA VAL A 697 36.21 -4.47 14.69
C VAL A 697 37.64 -4.16 15.16
N ASP A 698 38.29 -5.08 15.89
CA ASP A 698 39.67 -4.88 16.38
C ASP A 698 40.71 -5.13 15.27
N ASN A 699 40.56 -6.21 14.49
CA ASN A 699 41.57 -6.65 13.52
C ASN A 699 41.50 -5.89 12.18
N ARG A 700 40.30 -5.50 11.74
CA ARG A 700 40.03 -4.83 10.45
C ARG A 700 39.02 -3.70 10.63
N PRO A 701 39.39 -2.65 11.38
CA PRO A 701 38.47 -1.57 11.74
C PRO A 701 37.93 -0.86 10.50
N SER A 702 36.61 -0.87 10.36
CA SER A 702 35.88 -0.20 9.27
C SER A 702 34.48 0.19 9.75
N PRO A 703 33.81 1.15 9.08
CA PRO A 703 32.41 1.48 9.42
C PRO A 703 31.50 0.25 9.26
N GLY A 704 31.74 -0.57 8.24
CA GLY A 704 31.04 -1.83 8.02
C GLY A 704 31.22 -2.84 9.16
N ALA A 705 32.41 -2.93 9.76
CA ALA A 705 32.64 -3.80 10.93
C ALA A 705 31.84 -3.33 12.16
N VAL A 706 31.81 -2.01 12.43
CA VAL A 706 31.01 -1.42 13.51
C VAL A 706 29.51 -1.67 13.29
N LEU A 707 29.01 -1.42 12.07
CA LEU A 707 27.61 -1.66 11.70
C LEU A 707 27.23 -3.14 11.80
N ARG A 708 28.12 -4.05 11.39
CA ARG A 708 27.92 -5.50 11.53
C ARG A 708 27.83 -5.92 12.99
N ALA A 709 28.79 -5.48 13.82
CA ALA A 709 28.80 -5.79 15.24
C ALA A 709 27.53 -5.23 15.93
N CYS A 710 27.10 -4.02 15.58
CA CYS A 710 25.86 -3.43 16.08
C CYS A 710 24.65 -4.27 15.68
N ALA A 711 24.55 -4.66 14.41
CA ALA A 711 23.43 -5.47 13.93
C ALA A 711 23.37 -6.85 14.60
N VAL A 712 24.51 -7.43 15.01
CA VAL A 712 24.55 -8.70 15.74
C VAL A 712 24.15 -8.50 17.21
N VAL A 713 24.65 -7.45 17.87
CA VAL A 713 24.31 -7.19 19.27
C VAL A 713 22.84 -6.79 19.45
N ASP A 714 22.26 -6.02 18.51
CA ASP A 714 20.83 -5.67 18.53
C ASP A 714 19.94 -6.92 18.46
N ARG A 715 20.35 -7.92 17.68
CA ARG A 715 19.63 -9.21 17.59
C ARG A 715 19.79 -10.04 18.86
N LEU A 716 20.97 -10.04 19.47
CA LEU A 716 21.19 -10.70 20.76
C LEU A 716 20.31 -10.05 21.84
N ASP A 717 20.27 -8.72 21.91
CA ASP A 717 19.42 -8.00 22.85
C ASP A 717 17.94 -8.32 22.60
N ALA A 718 17.49 -8.32 21.34
CA ALA A 718 16.11 -8.69 21.01
C ALA A 718 15.73 -10.12 21.43
N LEU A 719 16.67 -11.09 21.33
CA LEU A 719 16.45 -12.49 21.71
C LEU A 719 16.50 -12.73 23.23
N THR A 720 17.09 -11.81 23.99
CA THR A 720 17.31 -11.98 25.44
C THR A 720 16.39 -11.11 26.30
N ARG A 721 15.42 -10.42 25.67
CA ARG A 721 14.42 -9.54 26.29
C ARG A 721 13.18 -10.26 26.85
#